data_AF-A0A3B9PIN7-F1
#
_entry.id   AF-A0A3B9PIN7-F1
#
_cell.length_a   1.000
_cell.length_b   1.000
_cell.length_c   1.000
_cell.angle_alpha   90.00
_cell.angle_beta   90.00
_cell.angle_gamma   90.00
#
_symmetry.space_group_name_H-M   'P 1'
#
loop_
_entity.id
_entity.type
_entity.pdbx_description
1 polymer ?
#
loop_
_entity_poly.entity_id
_entity_poly.type
_entity_poly.pdbx_seq_one_letter_code
_entity_poly.pdbx_strand_id
1 'polypeptide(L)'
;MPDPSDQRHLDALLNLVERDADPRVRLAALEAAARFALGAAHWLRIARAAWQIATTLPPGAPMRGEALAFAARLPVRSVRERLLEMSGDASEPEREAIAHALDEVAEPGRIPALVAGLARGEQANYRPLAAMPLEDAGLSPLDLPPPVPGDYPADIDFWWALCRARLGDFGPFDALFSSRAVRNDWRPPTLFWGSPWTAYAEIASIRPIPAAMRQHLLTTLEQWGTQDDQAGADHERVRALELTVRAATGIADAQGLALERAPAPDPVSLPAPFDPPESAAALAERQLRSKDDDVQFGWITPDDSQHSPTQARFDDAQVGWMIAREPAATFVPALLALDSPGLEPASRVRLLRLIGLAADAQAGRAASPWRGAAAGPGDVIVERPALIDDLPRAAARGVAPPPLDPDAATASVEAGKENRRVNALLLHEGRQHNYFVAGARTTVRCWIGLRQAGIPSANAPIQQVDLPSDGLELVVELCWTGLRNGQPTRHGDGPAGRIRLPADRRAPSDPCELAIDVPADIDQLAAQLMFRYRGKVFEAVSISAPVLPAGTTDDGLEDPRIDVSFGQREVIRLAERTPVDATMVFGPRHLRLFGGSGGRIFDLGDTAGLMGFLNDNLFLTEKTMVRRRAQRGLDEGEALLDAEDAEVAAFLRLLARHGSALFQQLRRQGFTDPGDRIQVINLDEERVVPLEFIYDRAMPDSDAKLCAGWLNALTGDGSRCAVCDAAGPGKNSGATICPLGFWAMRKVVERFDTERLTDLSLPAPERRSLRPFDAALCASISTVPERERQLLHAALAARIPSPKIVDDWNQWEIEVAQHSPPLLILLAHHDLDAGLDYLEIGDESFEEDRRWRFRPQLNETLINPAPIDPGPIVLLLGCETEKKVAETGYGSLAAQFKDFHASLVLGTTAKILGRHAAVLAAELLAELSSVDTPDADFGTALRRIRRRLLAHGVLMAFALVAIGDADWRLPRRRDAPPAHAPRSATP
;
A
#
# COMPACT_ATOMS: atom_id res chain seq x y z
N MET A 1 24.20 8.82 23.68
CA MET A 1 23.51 9.45 24.82
C MET A 1 22.81 10.69 24.27
N PRO A 2 21.49 10.84 24.43
CA PRO A 2 20.80 12.05 24.00
C PRO A 2 21.31 13.26 24.80
N ASP A 3 21.35 14.41 24.15
CA ASP A 3 21.82 15.69 24.71
C ASP A 3 20.96 16.08 25.93
N PRO A 4 21.53 16.44 27.10
CA PRO A 4 20.77 16.96 28.24
C PRO A 4 19.88 18.17 27.91
N SER A 5 20.10 18.84 26.78
CA SER A 5 19.26 19.95 26.31
C SER A 5 17.83 19.52 25.87
N ASP A 6 17.63 18.25 25.51
CA ASP A 6 16.39 17.69 24.94
C ASP A 6 15.32 17.31 25.97
N GLN A 7 15.63 17.21 27.28
CA GLN A 7 14.71 16.66 28.29
C GLN A 7 13.97 17.71 29.14
N ARG A 8 14.14 19.01 28.87
CA ARG A 8 13.52 20.11 29.64
C ARG A 8 11.98 20.08 29.66
N HIS A 9 11.35 19.48 28.66
CA HIS A 9 9.90 19.34 28.59
C HIS A 9 9.37 18.29 29.60
N LEU A 10 10.18 17.32 30.00
CA LEU A 10 9.84 16.32 31.02
C LEU A 10 9.83 16.93 32.42
N ASP A 11 10.74 17.86 32.70
CA ASP A 11 10.72 18.61 33.96
C ASP A 11 9.41 19.39 34.14
N ALA A 12 8.79 19.87 33.07
CA ALA A 12 7.49 20.54 33.15
C ALA A 12 6.37 19.60 33.62
N LEU A 13 6.34 18.36 33.10
CA LEU A 13 5.40 17.32 33.56
C LEU A 13 5.65 16.94 35.02
N LEU A 14 6.91 16.74 35.41
CA LEU A 14 7.24 16.37 36.79
C LEU A 14 7.00 17.51 37.78
N ASN A 15 7.17 18.77 37.37
CA ASN A 15 6.81 19.93 38.18
C ASN A 15 5.29 20.03 38.41
N LEU A 16 4.46 19.61 37.44
CA LEU A 16 3.01 19.51 37.62
C LEU A 16 2.66 18.48 38.69
N VAL A 17 3.31 17.31 38.66
CA VAL A 17 3.12 16.23 39.65
C VAL A 17 3.40 16.72 41.09
N GLU A 18 4.39 17.59 41.26
CA GLU A 18 4.77 18.12 42.57
C GLU A 18 3.83 19.24 43.08
N ARG A 19 3.16 19.96 42.18
CA ARG A 19 2.40 21.18 42.51
C ARG A 19 0.90 20.99 42.55
N ASP A 20 0.36 20.00 41.83
CA ASP A 20 -1.08 19.82 41.72
C ASP A 20 -1.69 19.23 43.00
N ALA A 21 -2.92 19.63 43.32
CA ALA A 21 -3.63 19.13 44.50
C ALA A 21 -4.45 17.85 44.21
N ASP A 22 -4.82 17.58 42.95
CA ASP A 22 -5.65 16.43 42.59
C ASP A 22 -4.76 15.20 42.26
N PRO A 23 -4.86 14.10 43.04
CA PRO A 23 -4.05 12.91 42.81
C PRO A 23 -4.26 12.27 41.43
N ARG A 24 -5.43 12.46 40.79
CA ARG A 24 -5.72 11.95 39.44
C ARG A 24 -4.88 12.63 38.38
N VAL A 25 -4.76 13.96 38.48
CA VAL A 25 -3.95 14.77 37.55
C VAL A 25 -2.47 14.45 37.74
N ARG A 26 -2.03 14.31 39.00
CA ARG A 26 -0.65 13.91 39.33
C ARG A 26 -0.30 12.54 38.77
N LEU A 27 -1.18 11.55 38.90
CA LEU A 27 -0.94 10.20 38.38
C LEU A 27 -0.91 10.19 36.84
N ALA A 28 -1.87 10.85 36.18
CA ALA A 28 -1.91 10.95 34.72
C ALA A 28 -0.65 11.64 34.15
N ALA A 29 -0.08 12.62 34.86
CA ALA A 29 1.16 13.28 34.45
C ALA A 29 2.38 12.34 34.56
N LEU A 30 2.41 11.46 35.58
CA LEU A 30 3.43 10.42 35.69
C LEU A 30 3.30 9.37 34.59
N GLU A 31 2.08 8.93 34.27
CA GLU A 31 1.81 8.01 33.17
C GLU A 31 2.25 8.57 31.81
N ALA A 32 1.97 9.85 31.56
CA ALA A 32 2.44 10.54 30.36
C ALA A 32 3.97 10.63 30.31
N ALA A 33 4.62 10.99 31.44
CA ALA A 33 6.07 11.09 31.51
C ALA A 33 6.77 9.75 31.28
N ALA A 34 6.20 8.64 31.78
CA ALA A 34 6.74 7.29 31.61
C ALA A 34 6.74 6.78 30.15
N ARG A 35 6.03 7.47 29.24
CA ARG A 35 6.03 7.17 27.80
C ARG A 35 7.14 7.87 27.01
N PHE A 36 8.04 8.61 27.65
CA PHE A 36 9.21 9.18 26.97
C PHE A 36 10.45 8.30 27.15
N ALA A 37 11.48 8.54 26.33
CA ALA A 37 12.78 7.92 26.53
C ALA A 37 13.47 8.56 27.76
N LEU A 38 13.46 7.86 28.89
CA LEU A 38 13.93 8.38 30.18
C LEU A 38 15.28 7.80 30.62
N GLY A 39 16.13 8.66 31.17
CA GLY A 39 17.32 8.25 31.92
C GLY A 39 16.98 7.77 33.34
N ALA A 40 17.90 7.04 33.98
CA ALA A 40 17.68 6.45 35.31
C ALA A 40 17.27 7.47 36.39
N ALA A 41 17.81 8.68 36.37
CA ALA A 41 17.44 9.74 37.32
C ALA A 41 15.97 10.16 37.22
N HIS A 42 15.42 10.22 35.99
CA HIS A 42 14.00 10.53 35.77
C HIS A 42 13.10 9.39 36.23
N TRP A 43 13.48 8.13 35.96
CA TRP A 43 12.75 6.96 36.47
C TRP A 43 12.65 6.95 38.00
N LEU A 44 13.75 7.26 38.71
CA LEU A 44 13.74 7.35 40.17
C LEU A 44 12.88 8.49 40.70
N ARG A 45 12.83 9.63 40.00
CA ARG A 45 11.95 10.75 40.35
C ARG A 45 10.48 10.39 40.16
N ILE A 46 10.13 9.74 39.04
CA ILE A 46 8.77 9.23 38.77
C ILE A 46 8.36 8.21 39.83
N ALA A 47 9.22 7.24 40.14
CA ALA A 47 8.97 6.23 41.16
C ALA A 47 8.70 6.84 42.53
N ARG A 48 9.52 7.81 42.95
CA ARG A 48 9.31 8.53 44.21
C ARG A 48 7.97 9.27 44.24
N ALA A 49 7.60 9.92 43.14
CA ALA A 49 6.35 10.66 43.04
C ALA A 49 5.12 9.74 43.04
N ALA A 50 5.17 8.62 42.30
CA ALA A 50 4.12 7.60 42.32
C ALA A 50 3.92 7.04 43.73
N TRP A 51 5.03 6.73 44.42
CA TRP A 51 4.99 6.26 45.81
C TRP A 51 4.38 7.30 46.76
N GLN A 52 4.76 8.57 46.61
CA GLN A 52 4.17 9.66 47.41
C GLN A 52 2.66 9.73 47.22
N ILE A 53 2.14 9.68 45.98
CA ILE A 53 0.70 9.68 45.70
C ILE A 53 0.02 8.52 46.45
N ALA A 54 0.51 7.29 46.25
CA ALA A 54 -0.02 6.10 46.92
C ALA A 54 -0.04 6.22 48.44
N THR A 55 1.04 6.72 49.05
CA THR A 55 1.15 6.86 50.52
C THR A 55 0.30 7.98 51.12
N THR A 56 -0.06 8.99 50.33
CA THR A 56 -0.91 10.10 50.81
C THR A 56 -2.39 9.77 50.79
N LEU A 57 -2.78 8.70 50.10
CA LEU A 57 -4.16 8.25 49.97
C LEU A 57 -4.49 7.17 51.03
N PRO A 58 -5.72 7.16 51.56
CA PRO A 58 -6.11 6.18 52.56
C PRO A 58 -6.12 4.76 51.98
N PRO A 59 -5.79 3.72 52.77
CA PRO A 59 -5.91 2.33 52.34
C PRO A 59 -7.33 1.97 51.87
N GLY A 60 -7.44 1.19 50.81
CA GLY A 60 -8.69 0.81 50.14
C GLY A 60 -9.24 1.87 49.18
N ALA A 61 -8.57 3.02 49.00
CA ALA A 61 -9.00 4.02 48.03
C ALA A 61 -8.71 3.55 46.60
N PRO A 62 -9.67 3.60 45.66
CA PRO A 62 -9.45 3.17 44.27
C PRO A 62 -8.21 3.81 43.62
N MET A 63 -8.03 5.11 43.86
CA MET A 63 -6.89 5.89 43.34
C MET A 63 -5.53 5.48 43.93
N ARG A 64 -5.50 4.92 45.14
CA ARG A 64 -4.29 4.34 45.72
C ARG A 64 -3.92 3.06 44.98
N GLY A 65 -4.90 2.21 44.69
CA GLY A 65 -4.74 1.01 43.86
C GLY A 65 -4.19 1.33 42.48
N GLU A 66 -4.75 2.34 41.81
CA GLU A 66 -4.26 2.81 40.49
C GLU A 66 -2.80 3.30 40.56
N ALA A 67 -2.44 4.09 41.58
CA ALA A 67 -1.07 4.57 41.75
C ALA A 67 -0.07 3.44 42.03
N LEU A 68 -0.47 2.42 42.79
CA LEU A 68 0.37 1.24 43.08
C LEU A 68 0.50 0.33 41.85
N ALA A 69 -0.57 0.15 41.07
CA ALA A 69 -0.52 -0.57 39.80
C ALA A 69 0.39 0.12 38.78
N PHE A 70 0.35 1.45 38.70
CA PHE A 70 1.30 2.23 37.90
C PHE A 70 2.74 2.06 38.40
N ALA A 71 2.98 2.12 39.72
CA ALA A 71 4.30 1.89 40.30
C ALA A 71 4.85 0.49 39.95
N ALA A 72 3.96 -0.51 39.87
CA ALA A 72 4.26 -1.86 39.39
C ALA A 72 4.64 -1.94 37.91
N ARG A 73 4.59 -0.86 37.13
CA ARG A 73 5.09 -0.80 35.73
C ARG A 73 6.44 -0.10 35.61
N LEU A 74 6.89 0.59 36.65
CA LEU A 74 8.16 1.32 36.63
C LEU A 74 9.37 0.38 36.75
N PRO A 75 10.46 0.59 35.98
CA PRO A 75 11.64 -0.28 36.00
C PRO A 75 12.57 0.05 37.18
N VAL A 76 12.07 0.06 38.42
CA VAL A 76 12.87 0.39 39.63
C VAL A 76 12.80 -0.76 40.62
N ARG A 77 13.97 -1.30 41.00
CA ARG A 77 14.08 -2.50 41.81
C ARG A 77 13.48 -2.35 43.21
N SER A 78 13.82 -1.27 43.91
CA SER A 78 13.32 -1.03 45.29
C SER A 78 11.78 -0.97 45.36
N VAL A 79 11.14 -0.44 44.32
CA VAL A 79 9.67 -0.36 44.21
C VAL A 79 9.07 -1.75 43.98
N ARG A 80 9.66 -2.57 43.11
CA ARG A 80 9.20 -3.95 42.88
C ARG A 80 9.26 -4.79 44.14
N GLU A 81 10.38 -4.75 44.86
CA GLU A 81 10.56 -5.51 46.11
C GLU A 81 9.51 -5.10 47.15
N ARG A 82 9.23 -3.80 47.28
CA ARG A 82 8.21 -3.31 48.22
C ARG A 82 6.78 -3.69 47.83
N LEU A 83 6.44 -3.65 46.55
CA LEU A 83 5.12 -4.08 46.06
C LEU A 83 4.91 -5.59 46.23
N LEU A 84 5.97 -6.39 46.07
CA LEU A 84 5.92 -7.83 46.36
C LEU A 84 5.56 -8.10 47.82
N GLU A 85 6.20 -7.40 48.76
CA GLU A 85 5.86 -7.48 50.20
C GLU A 85 4.38 -7.13 50.45
N MET A 86 3.90 -6.02 49.85
CA MET A 86 2.51 -5.59 49.99
C MET A 86 1.52 -6.59 49.39
N SER A 87 1.84 -7.22 48.25
CA SER A 87 0.99 -8.25 47.64
C SER A 87 0.84 -9.51 48.50
N GLY A 88 1.82 -9.78 49.36
CA GLY A 88 1.81 -10.90 50.31
C GLY A 88 1.21 -10.56 51.68
N ASP A 89 0.96 -9.29 51.97
CA ASP A 89 0.39 -8.85 53.24
C ASP A 89 -1.14 -9.00 53.22
N ALA A 90 -1.67 -9.92 54.03
CA ALA A 90 -3.09 -10.16 54.13
C ALA A 90 -3.89 -8.92 54.64
N SER A 91 -3.22 -7.98 55.30
CA SER A 91 -3.80 -6.74 55.81
C SER A 91 -3.80 -5.59 54.80
N GLU A 92 -3.09 -5.71 53.68
CA GLU A 92 -3.08 -4.71 52.61
C GLU A 92 -4.37 -4.82 51.77
N PRO A 93 -5.23 -3.77 51.75
CA PRO A 93 -6.48 -3.81 51.01
C PRO A 93 -6.28 -3.93 49.49
N GLU A 94 -5.22 -3.32 48.96
CA GLU A 94 -4.87 -3.33 47.54
C GLU A 94 -4.07 -4.56 47.09
N ARG A 95 -3.85 -5.56 47.96
CA ARG A 95 -2.96 -6.72 47.68
C ARG A 95 -3.26 -7.42 46.35
N GLU A 96 -4.54 -7.56 45.99
CA GLU A 96 -4.99 -8.27 44.78
C GLU A 96 -4.75 -7.42 43.53
N ALA A 97 -4.96 -6.11 43.60
CA ALA A 97 -4.64 -5.18 42.52
C ALA A 97 -3.13 -5.09 42.28
N ILE A 98 -2.33 -5.07 43.35
CA ILE A 98 -0.87 -5.08 43.27
C ILE A 98 -0.38 -6.39 42.67
N ALA A 99 -0.89 -7.53 43.16
CA ALA A 99 -0.60 -8.85 42.64
C ALA A 99 -0.85 -8.92 41.13
N HIS A 100 -2.04 -8.50 40.69
CA HIS A 100 -2.39 -8.49 39.27
C HIS A 100 -1.45 -7.60 38.43
N ALA A 101 -1.13 -6.39 38.91
CA ALA A 101 -0.21 -5.50 38.20
C ALA A 101 1.24 -6.03 38.14
N LEU A 102 1.69 -6.76 39.18
CA LEU A 102 2.99 -7.45 39.18
C LEU A 102 2.98 -8.66 38.22
N ASP A 103 1.85 -9.35 38.09
CA ASP A 103 1.67 -10.45 37.15
C ASP A 103 1.70 -9.93 35.69
N GLU A 104 1.09 -8.78 35.40
CA GLU A 104 1.11 -8.12 34.06
C GLU A 104 2.53 -7.78 33.58
N VAL A 105 3.42 -7.39 34.49
CA VAL A 105 4.83 -7.09 34.18
C VAL A 105 5.76 -8.28 34.31
N ALA A 106 5.18 -9.47 34.53
CA ALA A 106 5.88 -10.73 34.70
C ALA A 106 6.99 -10.68 35.77
N GLU A 107 6.66 -10.13 36.95
CA GLU A 107 7.58 -10.03 38.08
C GLU A 107 7.96 -11.43 38.64
N PRO A 108 9.24 -11.84 38.61
CA PRO A 108 9.65 -13.19 39.03
C PRO A 108 9.27 -13.53 40.49
N GLY A 109 9.20 -12.55 41.38
CA GLY A 109 8.78 -12.76 42.77
C GLY A 109 7.35 -13.28 42.93
N ARG A 110 6.51 -13.20 41.89
CA ARG A 110 5.13 -13.71 41.87
C ARG A 110 5.02 -15.19 41.55
N ILE A 111 6.07 -15.80 41.00
CA ILE A 111 6.09 -17.22 40.58
C ILE A 111 5.58 -18.17 41.69
N PRO A 112 6.05 -18.10 42.95
CA PRO A 112 5.58 -19.02 43.99
C PRO A 112 4.09 -18.91 44.29
N ALA A 113 3.53 -17.70 44.25
CA ALA A 113 2.12 -17.45 44.52
C ALA A 113 1.21 -17.98 43.40
N LEU A 114 1.62 -17.77 42.14
CA LEU A 114 0.90 -18.26 40.95
C LEU A 114 0.93 -19.79 40.87
N VAL A 115 2.09 -20.41 41.15
CA VAL A 115 2.22 -21.87 41.23
C VAL A 115 1.36 -22.45 42.35
N ALA A 116 1.34 -21.83 43.53
CA ALA A 116 0.46 -22.25 44.61
C ALA A 116 -1.04 -22.11 44.24
N GLY A 117 -1.39 -21.16 43.38
CA GLY A 117 -2.74 -21.00 42.82
C GLY A 117 -3.16 -22.13 41.87
N LEU A 118 -2.23 -22.67 41.08
CA LEU A 118 -2.49 -23.83 40.24
C LEU A 118 -2.97 -25.04 41.07
N ALA A 119 -2.37 -25.27 42.24
CA ALA A 119 -2.80 -26.32 43.17
C ALA A 119 -4.21 -26.09 43.75
N ARG A 120 -4.72 -24.85 43.70
CA ARG A 120 -6.10 -24.48 44.07
C ARG A 120 -7.07 -24.48 42.89
N GLY A 121 -6.62 -24.85 41.69
CA GLY A 121 -7.43 -24.90 40.48
C GLY A 121 -7.48 -23.59 39.69
N GLU A 122 -6.62 -22.62 39.99
CA GLU A 122 -6.54 -21.33 39.27
C GLU A 122 -5.78 -21.48 37.92
N GLN A 123 -6.35 -22.25 36.98
CA GLN A 123 -5.70 -22.63 35.71
C GLN A 123 -5.31 -21.42 34.82
N ALA A 124 -5.97 -20.27 35.01
CA ALA A 124 -5.63 -19.03 34.31
C ALA A 124 -4.20 -18.52 34.64
N ASN A 125 -3.59 -18.99 35.73
CA ASN A 125 -2.24 -18.59 36.14
C ASN A 125 -1.15 -19.05 35.15
N TYR A 126 -1.43 -19.98 34.22
CA TYR A 126 -0.44 -20.38 33.21
C TYR A 126 -0.04 -19.26 32.25
N ARG A 127 -0.95 -18.35 31.91
CA ARG A 127 -0.64 -17.23 31.02
C ARG A 127 0.41 -16.28 31.60
N PRO A 128 0.24 -15.70 32.81
CA PRO A 128 1.29 -14.87 33.41
C PRO A 128 2.57 -15.65 33.72
N LEU A 129 2.48 -16.93 34.12
CA LEU A 129 3.67 -17.77 34.33
C LEU A 129 4.49 -17.97 33.04
N ALA A 130 3.85 -18.10 31.88
CA ALA A 130 4.55 -18.25 30.60
C ALA A 130 5.42 -17.03 30.26
N ALA A 131 5.09 -15.86 30.80
CA ALA A 131 5.85 -14.62 30.61
C ALA A 131 6.99 -14.42 31.63
N MET A 132 7.09 -15.26 32.67
CA MET A 132 8.09 -15.16 33.73
C MET A 132 9.30 -16.07 33.46
N PRO A 133 10.50 -15.73 33.98
CA PRO A 133 11.70 -16.56 33.83
C PRO A 133 11.65 -17.77 34.77
N LEU A 134 10.78 -18.75 34.47
CA LEU A 134 10.59 -19.96 35.26
C LEU A 134 11.88 -20.79 35.39
N GLU A 135 12.70 -20.74 34.33
CA GLU A 135 14.03 -21.34 34.24
C GLU A 135 14.98 -20.89 35.36
N ASP A 136 14.80 -19.68 35.90
CA ASP A 136 15.65 -19.10 36.94
C ASP A 136 15.05 -19.27 38.35
N ALA A 137 13.82 -19.78 38.45
CA ALA A 137 13.07 -19.90 39.71
C ALA A 137 13.32 -21.20 40.48
N GLY A 138 14.17 -22.11 39.95
CA GLY A 138 14.44 -23.40 40.56
C GLY A 138 13.27 -24.39 40.51
N LEU A 139 12.30 -24.14 39.63
CA LEU A 139 11.16 -25.03 39.39
C LEU A 139 11.56 -26.21 38.51
N SER A 140 10.92 -27.35 38.74
CA SER A 140 10.94 -28.51 37.86
C SER A 140 9.63 -28.59 37.05
N PRO A 141 9.60 -29.30 35.91
CA PRO A 141 8.36 -29.54 35.17
C PRO A 141 7.24 -30.19 36.00
N LEU A 142 7.57 -30.89 37.10
CA LEU A 142 6.61 -31.52 38.01
C LEU A 142 5.86 -30.50 38.88
N ASP A 143 6.43 -29.31 39.08
CA ASP A 143 5.80 -28.24 39.85
C ASP A 143 4.68 -27.53 39.06
N LEU A 144 4.55 -27.83 37.76
CA LEU A 144 3.51 -27.33 36.85
C LEU A 144 2.61 -28.49 36.36
N PRO A 145 1.61 -28.90 37.17
CA PRO A 145 0.76 -30.05 36.84
C PRO A 145 -0.04 -29.81 35.56
N PRO A 146 -0.44 -30.83 34.79
CA PRO A 146 -1.30 -30.62 33.63
C PRO A 146 -2.63 -29.96 34.05
N PRO A 147 -3.23 -29.12 33.19
CA PRO A 147 -4.57 -28.57 33.44
C PRO A 147 -5.59 -29.68 33.72
N VAL A 148 -6.49 -29.46 34.69
CA VAL A 148 -7.52 -30.44 35.06
C VAL A 148 -8.65 -30.38 34.04
N PRO A 149 -9.04 -31.46 33.33
CA PRO A 149 -10.06 -31.43 32.27
C PRO A 149 -11.41 -30.83 32.71
N GLY A 150 -12.00 -29.94 31.88
CA GLY A 150 -13.19 -29.15 32.18
C GLY A 150 -13.54 -28.12 31.08
N ASP A 151 -14.62 -27.35 31.24
CA ASP A 151 -15.08 -26.31 30.29
C ASP A 151 -14.23 -25.03 30.39
N TYR A 152 -12.92 -25.12 30.14
CA TYR A 152 -12.04 -23.95 30.05
C TYR A 152 -11.55 -23.72 28.61
N PRO A 153 -11.19 -22.48 28.24
CA PRO A 153 -10.71 -22.18 26.90
C PRO A 153 -9.48 -23.01 26.52
N ALA A 154 -9.40 -23.43 25.26
CA ALA A 154 -8.28 -24.22 24.71
C ALA A 154 -6.90 -23.53 24.86
N ASP A 155 -6.88 -22.23 25.19
CA ASP A 155 -5.66 -21.45 25.43
C ASP A 155 -4.89 -21.90 26.68
N ILE A 156 -5.54 -22.50 27.68
CA ILE A 156 -4.86 -22.91 28.92
C ILE A 156 -3.83 -24.01 28.65
N ASP A 157 -4.16 -24.99 27.80
CA ASP A 157 -3.23 -26.06 27.44
C ASP A 157 -2.03 -25.49 26.64
N PHE A 158 -2.26 -24.48 25.81
CA PHE A 158 -1.21 -23.75 25.08
C PHE A 158 -0.25 -23.02 26.03
N TRP A 159 -0.77 -22.23 26.99
CA TRP A 159 0.06 -21.52 27.95
C TRP A 159 0.81 -22.47 28.90
N TRP A 160 0.20 -23.58 29.30
CA TRP A 160 0.87 -24.63 30.06
C TRP A 160 2.02 -25.25 29.27
N ALA A 161 1.82 -25.57 27.99
CA ALA A 161 2.86 -26.12 27.13
C ALA A 161 4.06 -25.15 26.99
N LEU A 162 3.81 -23.84 26.86
CA LEU A 162 4.88 -22.83 26.86
C LEU A 162 5.61 -22.76 28.21
N CYS A 163 4.90 -22.83 29.34
CA CYS A 163 5.55 -22.89 30.66
C CYS A 163 6.48 -24.12 30.79
N ARG A 164 6.03 -25.29 30.31
CA ARG A 164 6.82 -26.54 30.33
C ARG A 164 8.05 -26.44 29.42
N ALA A 165 7.89 -25.83 28.24
CA ALA A 165 8.98 -25.59 27.31
C ALA A 165 10.07 -24.67 27.89
N ARG A 166 9.71 -23.66 28.70
CA ARG A 166 10.71 -22.83 29.42
C ARG A 166 11.58 -23.66 30.37
N LEU A 167 11.00 -24.68 31.01
CA LEU A 167 11.70 -25.60 31.91
C LEU A 167 12.44 -26.75 31.18
N GLY A 168 12.51 -26.71 29.84
CA GLY A 168 13.20 -27.70 29.02
C GLY A 168 12.41 -28.99 28.78
N ASP A 169 11.13 -29.04 29.16
CA ASP A 169 10.24 -30.13 28.81
C ASP A 169 9.37 -29.75 27.61
N PHE A 170 9.81 -30.14 26.42
CA PHE A 170 9.16 -29.81 25.17
C PHE A 170 8.04 -30.79 24.76
N GLY A 171 7.91 -31.92 25.45
CA GLY A 171 6.94 -32.97 25.11
C GLY A 171 5.49 -32.46 25.01
N PRO A 172 5.00 -31.64 25.96
CA PRO A 172 3.68 -31.00 25.87
C PRO A 172 3.50 -30.10 24.64
N PHE A 173 4.51 -29.31 24.31
CA PHE A 173 4.49 -28.42 23.14
C PHE A 173 4.48 -29.24 21.85
N ASP A 174 5.35 -30.24 21.75
CA ASP A 174 5.41 -31.13 20.59
C ASP A 174 4.10 -31.91 20.41
N ALA A 175 3.46 -32.35 21.51
CA ALA A 175 2.17 -33.02 21.45
C ALA A 175 1.07 -32.10 20.90
N LEU A 176 1.05 -30.82 21.32
CA LEU A 176 0.10 -29.80 20.86
C LEU A 176 0.22 -29.55 19.35
N PHE A 177 1.44 -29.62 18.83
CA PHE A 177 1.78 -29.42 17.42
C PHE A 177 2.28 -30.71 16.75
N SER A 178 1.77 -31.89 17.13
CA SER A 178 2.15 -33.16 16.48
C SER A 178 1.17 -33.57 15.38
N SER A 179 1.68 -34.09 14.26
CA SER A 179 0.88 -34.69 13.17
C SER A 179 0.31 -36.07 13.51
N ARG A 180 0.70 -36.65 14.65
CA ARG A 180 0.29 -38.00 15.11
C ARG A 180 -0.92 -38.00 16.04
N ALA A 181 -1.45 -36.84 16.43
CA ALA A 181 -2.72 -36.77 17.13
C ALA A 181 -3.82 -37.33 16.21
N VAL A 182 -4.59 -38.29 16.73
CA VAL A 182 -5.62 -39.04 16.00
C VAL A 182 -6.57 -38.07 15.27
N ARG A 183 -6.75 -38.33 13.97
CA ARG A 183 -7.62 -37.63 13.00
C ARG A 183 -8.89 -36.99 13.61
N ASN A 184 -9.12 -35.72 13.22
CA ASN A 184 -10.37 -34.94 13.17
C ASN A 184 -10.75 -33.97 14.31
N ASP A 185 -10.07 -33.92 15.46
CA ASP A 185 -10.56 -33.14 16.62
C ASP A 185 -9.65 -32.01 17.13
N TRP A 186 -8.49 -31.76 16.50
CA TRP A 186 -7.64 -30.63 16.90
C TRP A 186 -8.31 -29.31 16.52
N ARG A 187 -8.48 -28.43 17.51
CA ARG A 187 -8.98 -27.07 17.33
C ARG A 187 -7.88 -26.10 17.72
N PRO A 188 -7.61 -25.05 16.92
CA PRO A 188 -6.67 -24.03 17.32
C PRO A 188 -7.15 -23.39 18.62
N PRO A 189 -6.23 -23.09 19.56
CA PRO A 189 -6.56 -22.28 20.74
C PRO A 189 -7.30 -21.00 20.33
N THR A 190 -8.28 -20.57 21.13
CA THR A 190 -9.07 -19.36 20.88
C THR A 190 -8.21 -18.11 20.69
N LEU A 191 -6.99 -18.12 21.25
CA LEU A 191 -5.97 -17.10 21.03
C LEU A 191 -5.66 -16.85 19.54
N PHE A 192 -5.74 -17.89 18.71
CA PHE A 192 -5.48 -17.80 17.27
C PHE A 192 -6.72 -17.42 16.45
N TRP A 193 -7.87 -17.22 17.09
CA TRP A 193 -9.11 -16.82 16.41
C TRP A 193 -9.12 -15.30 16.23
N GLY A 194 -9.16 -14.84 14.98
CA GLY A 194 -9.18 -13.41 14.65
C GLY A 194 -7.82 -12.91 14.13
N SER A 195 -7.41 -11.72 14.54
CA SER A 195 -6.20 -11.09 14.00
C SER A 195 -4.93 -11.83 14.45
N PRO A 196 -4.02 -12.21 13.52
CA PRO A 196 -2.75 -12.82 13.90
C PRO A 196 -1.90 -11.88 14.75
N TRP A 197 -2.09 -10.56 14.64
CA TRP A 197 -1.42 -9.56 15.47
C TRP A 197 -1.81 -9.65 16.95
N THR A 198 -3.04 -10.08 17.26
CA THR A 198 -3.47 -10.29 18.65
C THR A 198 -2.73 -11.47 19.27
N ALA A 199 -2.72 -12.62 18.60
CA ALA A 199 -1.95 -13.79 19.03
C ALA A 199 -0.45 -13.49 19.11
N TYR A 200 0.08 -12.77 18.12
CA TYR A 200 1.48 -12.36 18.10
C TYR A 200 1.85 -11.50 19.31
N ALA A 201 1.08 -10.46 19.61
CA ALA A 201 1.36 -9.57 20.74
C ALA A 201 1.31 -10.32 22.08
N GLU A 202 0.33 -11.20 22.25
CA GLU A 202 0.17 -12.05 23.43
C GLU A 202 1.34 -13.01 23.61
N ILE A 203 1.76 -13.70 22.54
CA ILE A 203 2.88 -14.65 22.61
C ILE A 203 4.21 -13.89 22.73
N ALA A 204 4.39 -12.75 22.07
CA ALA A 204 5.59 -11.92 22.18
C ALA A 204 5.83 -11.41 23.59
N SER A 205 4.79 -11.32 24.44
CA SER A 205 4.92 -10.97 25.85
C SER A 205 5.81 -11.93 26.64
N ILE A 206 6.02 -13.17 26.15
CA ILE A 206 6.85 -14.17 26.84
C ILE A 206 8.36 -13.92 26.69
N ARG A 207 8.76 -13.01 25.80
CA ARG A 207 10.16 -12.68 25.55
C ARG A 207 10.80 -12.00 26.77
N PRO A 208 12.10 -12.25 27.03
CA PRO A 208 12.96 -13.21 26.34
C PRO A 208 12.65 -14.66 26.77
N ILE A 209 12.93 -15.62 25.88
CA ILE A 209 12.80 -17.07 26.14
C ILE A 209 14.17 -17.75 26.31
N PRO A 210 14.26 -18.89 27.01
CA PRO A 210 15.50 -19.66 27.13
C PRO A 210 16.09 -20.07 25.79
N ALA A 211 17.43 -20.10 25.68
CA ALA A 211 18.12 -20.51 24.46
C ALA A 211 17.74 -21.92 23.98
N ALA A 212 17.56 -22.86 24.92
CA ALA A 212 17.11 -24.22 24.63
C ALA A 212 15.69 -24.25 24.03
N MET A 213 14.77 -23.46 24.59
CA MET A 213 13.41 -23.29 24.05
C MET A 213 13.44 -22.63 22.67
N ARG A 214 14.21 -21.57 22.49
CA ARG A 214 14.37 -20.89 21.18
C ARG A 214 14.88 -21.86 20.13
N GLN A 215 15.91 -22.65 20.44
CA GLN A 215 16.48 -23.62 19.52
C GLN A 215 15.46 -24.73 19.18
N HIS A 216 14.74 -25.24 20.18
CA HIS A 216 13.69 -26.24 19.97
C HIS A 216 12.60 -25.71 19.04
N LEU A 217 12.04 -24.53 19.33
CA LEU A 217 11.01 -23.89 18.51
C LEU A 217 11.42 -23.73 17.03
N LEU A 218 12.65 -23.28 16.78
CA LEU A 218 13.19 -23.15 15.42
C LEU A 218 13.37 -24.53 14.75
N THR A 219 13.87 -25.52 15.49
CA THR A 219 14.06 -26.88 14.99
C THR A 219 12.72 -27.54 14.66
N THR A 220 11.69 -27.36 15.50
CA THR A 220 10.34 -27.86 15.27
C THR A 220 9.73 -27.22 14.02
N LEU A 221 9.92 -25.91 13.82
CA LEU A 221 9.47 -25.23 12.61
C LEU A 221 10.16 -25.78 11.34
N GLU A 222 11.48 -25.99 11.37
CA GLU A 222 12.24 -26.59 10.27
C GLU A 222 11.79 -28.04 9.95
N GLN A 223 11.47 -28.83 10.97
CA GLN A 223 10.96 -30.20 10.80
C GLN A 223 9.58 -30.24 10.15
N TRP A 224 8.71 -29.27 10.45
CA TRP A 224 7.41 -29.12 9.79
C TRP A 224 7.56 -28.66 8.34
N GLY A 225 8.52 -27.77 8.04
CA GLY A 225 8.81 -27.30 6.68
C GLY A 225 9.49 -28.34 5.76
N THR A 226 9.85 -29.52 6.25
CA THR A 226 10.46 -30.61 5.45
C THR A 226 9.52 -31.80 5.19
N GLN A 227 8.28 -31.77 5.70
CA GLN A 227 7.26 -32.83 5.56
C GLN A 227 6.13 -32.47 4.56
N ASP A 228 6.48 -31.83 3.43
CA ASP A 228 5.57 -31.25 2.42
C ASP A 228 4.51 -32.19 1.80
N ASP A 229 4.64 -33.51 1.94
CA ASP A 229 3.73 -34.48 1.29
C ASP A 229 2.40 -34.74 2.03
N GLN A 230 2.11 -34.08 3.18
CA GLN A 230 0.88 -34.34 3.97
C GLN A 230 0.07 -33.09 4.41
N ALA A 231 0.39 -31.90 3.92
CA ALA A 231 -0.07 -30.62 4.50
C ALA A 231 -1.56 -30.28 4.32
N GLY A 232 -2.30 -30.93 3.41
CA GLY A 232 -3.68 -30.54 3.07
C GLY A 232 -4.72 -30.63 4.21
N ALA A 233 -4.40 -31.26 5.36
CA ALA A 233 -5.33 -31.41 6.49
C ALA A 233 -4.91 -30.67 7.79
N ASP A 234 -3.70 -30.11 7.86
CA ASP A 234 -3.12 -29.55 9.11
C ASP A 234 -2.73 -28.05 9.00
N HIS A 235 -3.20 -27.33 7.96
CA HIS A 235 -2.82 -25.93 7.68
C HIS A 235 -2.98 -24.97 8.86
N GLU A 236 -4.10 -25.02 9.60
CA GLU A 236 -4.32 -24.18 10.77
C GLU A 236 -3.31 -24.44 11.89
N ARG A 237 -2.85 -25.69 12.04
CA ARG A 237 -1.84 -26.09 13.03
C ARG A 237 -0.45 -25.59 12.65
N VAL A 238 -0.11 -25.67 11.37
CA VAL A 238 1.14 -25.11 10.83
C VAL A 238 1.17 -23.60 11.05
N ARG A 239 0.10 -22.89 10.68
CA ARG A 239 -0.01 -21.43 10.88
C ARG A 239 0.09 -21.03 12.35
N ALA A 240 -0.57 -21.77 13.25
CA ALA A 240 -0.46 -21.53 14.69
C ALA A 240 0.97 -21.77 15.22
N LEU A 241 1.66 -22.82 14.73
CA LEU A 241 3.06 -23.09 15.06
C LEU A 241 3.98 -21.97 14.55
N GLU A 242 3.86 -21.57 13.28
CA GLU A 242 4.64 -20.48 12.68
C GLU A 242 4.48 -19.18 13.47
N LEU A 243 3.24 -18.80 13.77
CA LEU A 243 2.94 -17.59 14.52
C LEU A 243 3.51 -17.68 15.94
N THR A 244 3.42 -18.84 16.59
CA THR A 244 4.00 -19.08 17.92
C THR A 244 5.52 -18.94 17.88
N VAL A 245 6.19 -19.52 16.88
CA VAL A 245 7.65 -19.45 16.75
C VAL A 245 8.10 -18.03 16.44
N ARG A 246 7.48 -17.34 15.47
CA ARG A 246 7.78 -15.94 15.14
C ARG A 246 7.58 -15.03 16.36
N ALA A 247 6.43 -15.15 17.01
CA ALA A 247 6.09 -14.37 18.19
C ALA A 247 6.96 -14.71 19.41
N ALA A 248 7.32 -15.97 19.68
CA ALA A 248 8.15 -16.30 20.84
C ALA A 248 9.64 -15.93 20.62
N THR A 249 10.14 -16.02 19.39
CA THR A 249 11.57 -15.88 19.09
C THR A 249 11.97 -14.48 18.60
N GLY A 250 11.02 -13.69 18.08
CA GLY A 250 11.29 -12.38 17.49
C GLY A 250 12.08 -12.42 16.19
N ILE A 251 12.03 -13.54 15.46
CA ILE A 251 12.68 -13.65 14.15
C ILE A 251 11.94 -12.88 13.05
N ALA A 252 10.63 -12.70 13.21
CA ALA A 252 9.75 -12.03 12.27
C ALA A 252 8.48 -11.56 12.99
N ASP A 253 7.73 -10.65 12.37
CA ASP A 253 6.42 -10.20 12.82
C ASP A 253 5.31 -11.25 12.58
N ALA A 254 4.05 -10.86 12.83
CA ALA A 254 2.89 -11.72 12.64
C ALA A 254 2.66 -12.14 11.18
N GLN A 255 3.21 -11.40 10.21
CA GLN A 255 3.10 -11.63 8.77
C GLN A 255 4.34 -12.34 8.18
N GLY A 256 5.41 -12.52 8.95
CA GLY A 256 6.64 -13.18 8.52
C GLY A 256 7.71 -12.22 7.99
N LEU A 257 7.54 -10.91 8.14
CA LEU A 257 8.55 -9.91 7.79
C LEU A 257 9.57 -9.75 8.92
N ALA A 258 10.80 -9.41 8.57
CA ALA A 258 11.85 -9.16 9.56
C ALA A 258 11.50 -7.95 10.43
N LEU A 259 11.62 -8.09 11.75
CA LEU A 259 11.36 -6.98 12.69
C LEU A 259 12.43 -5.89 12.54
N GLU A 260 11.99 -4.65 12.33
CA GLU A 260 12.86 -3.48 12.36
C GLU A 260 13.18 -3.06 13.80
N ARG A 261 14.30 -2.34 13.99
CA ARG A 261 14.63 -1.74 15.29
C ARG A 261 13.83 -0.47 15.49
N ALA A 262 13.40 -0.22 16.74
CA ALA A 262 12.71 1.00 17.13
C ALA A 262 13.45 2.24 16.59
N PRO A 263 12.80 3.11 15.79
CA PRO A 263 13.39 4.39 15.43
C PRO A 263 13.61 5.25 16.69
N ALA A 264 14.51 6.22 16.61
CA ALA A 264 14.62 7.24 17.65
C ALA A 264 13.29 8.03 17.74
N PRO A 265 12.88 8.51 18.93
CA PRO A 265 11.63 9.26 19.06
C PRO A 265 11.70 10.54 18.23
N ASP A 266 10.95 10.59 17.12
CA ASP A 266 10.94 11.71 16.17
C ASP A 266 9.50 12.11 15.82
N PRO A 267 9.27 13.36 15.39
CA PRO A 267 7.97 13.80 14.94
C PRO A 267 7.40 12.92 13.82
N VAL A 268 6.14 12.50 13.97
CA VAL A 268 5.51 11.57 13.02
C VAL A 268 4.98 12.31 11.80
N SER A 269 5.14 11.71 10.62
CA SER A 269 4.49 12.18 9.40
C SER A 269 3.12 11.53 9.26
N LEU A 270 2.07 12.33 9.09
CA LEU A 270 0.69 11.85 9.07
C LEU A 270 0.07 12.01 7.68
N PRO A 271 -0.80 11.08 7.27
CA PRO A 271 -1.56 11.24 6.04
C PRO A 271 -2.65 12.32 6.24
N ALA A 272 -3.06 12.95 5.14
CA ALA A 272 -3.93 14.12 5.12
C ALA A 272 -5.17 14.11 6.06
N PRO A 273 -5.92 13.00 6.24
CA PRO A 273 -7.06 13.02 7.17
C PRO A 273 -6.66 13.20 8.64
N PHE A 274 -5.43 12.82 9.02
CA PHE A 274 -4.89 12.99 10.37
C PHE A 274 -3.85 14.11 10.44
N ASP A 275 -3.72 14.94 9.42
CA ASP A 275 -2.81 16.09 9.42
C ASP A 275 -3.55 17.43 9.28
N PRO A 276 -4.44 17.79 10.22
CA PRO A 276 -5.14 19.07 10.11
C PRO A 276 -4.21 20.25 10.44
N PRO A 277 -4.42 21.44 9.88
CA PRO A 277 -3.49 22.57 10.02
C PRO A 277 -3.42 23.19 11.43
N GLU A 278 -4.23 22.72 12.38
CA GLU A 278 -4.32 23.25 13.75
C GLU A 278 -3.03 22.97 14.54
N SER A 279 -2.68 23.78 15.55
CA SER A 279 -1.56 23.39 16.44
C SER A 279 -1.97 22.24 17.36
N ALA A 280 -1.00 21.54 17.95
CA ALA A 280 -1.25 20.53 18.98
C ALA A 280 -2.14 21.06 20.10
N ALA A 281 -1.94 22.32 20.53
CA ALA A 281 -2.80 22.98 21.50
C ALA A 281 -4.24 23.18 20.99
N ALA A 282 -4.41 23.66 19.75
CA ALA A 282 -5.75 23.84 19.18
C ALA A 282 -6.50 22.52 18.99
N LEU A 283 -5.78 21.44 18.64
CA LEU A 283 -6.32 20.09 18.56
C LEU A 283 -6.78 19.58 19.92
N ALA A 284 -5.94 19.73 20.94
CA ALA A 284 -6.28 19.35 22.30
C ALA A 284 -7.48 20.16 22.81
N GLU A 285 -7.51 21.48 22.62
CA GLU A 285 -8.67 22.32 22.98
C GLU A 285 -9.95 21.87 22.30
N ARG A 286 -9.90 21.57 20.99
CA ARG A 286 -11.07 21.08 20.26
C ARG A 286 -11.54 19.74 20.80
N GLN A 287 -10.63 18.84 21.10
CA GLN A 287 -10.95 17.52 21.66
C GLN A 287 -11.60 17.64 23.04
N LEU A 288 -11.07 18.53 23.90
CA LEU A 288 -11.61 18.82 25.23
C LEU A 288 -13.00 19.48 25.17
N ARG A 289 -13.30 20.26 24.12
CA ARG A 289 -14.62 20.89 23.92
C ARG A 289 -15.66 19.94 23.33
N SER A 290 -15.24 18.81 22.75
CA SER A 290 -16.17 17.80 22.27
C SER A 290 -16.82 17.11 23.48
N LYS A 291 -18.03 17.52 23.85
CA LYS A 291 -18.73 16.94 25.00
C LYS A 291 -18.85 15.43 24.82
N ASP A 292 -18.47 14.69 25.85
CA ASP A 292 -18.65 13.25 25.99
C ASP A 292 -20.15 12.95 26.02
N ASP A 293 -20.74 12.61 24.88
CA ASP A 293 -21.99 11.88 24.77
C ASP A 293 -21.88 10.97 23.53
N ASP A 294 -22.21 9.69 23.74
CA ASP A 294 -22.24 8.57 22.79
C ASP A 294 -20.92 7.97 22.28
N VAL A 295 -20.22 7.28 23.18
CA VAL A 295 -19.44 6.07 22.82
C VAL A 295 -20.21 4.84 23.33
N GLN A 296 -21.37 4.58 22.74
CA GLN A 296 -22.03 3.29 22.85
C GLN A 296 -22.39 2.83 21.44
N PHE A 297 -21.88 1.66 21.05
CA PHE A 297 -22.08 0.98 19.76
C PHE A 297 -23.47 1.24 19.15
N GLY A 298 -23.54 2.03 18.07
CA GLY A 298 -24.79 2.39 17.41
C GLY A 298 -24.64 2.47 15.90
N TRP A 299 -25.31 1.58 15.20
CA TRP A 299 -25.51 1.61 13.75
C TRP A 299 -26.23 2.91 13.35
N ILE A 300 -25.71 3.63 12.36
CA ILE A 300 -26.34 4.86 11.84
C ILE A 300 -27.64 4.48 11.12
N THR A 301 -28.78 5.00 11.59
CA THR A 301 -30.07 4.93 10.89
C THR A 301 -30.21 6.08 9.89
N PRO A 302 -30.90 5.89 8.74
CA PRO A 302 -30.85 6.80 7.60
C PRO A 302 -31.93 7.90 7.60
N ASP A 303 -32.20 8.55 8.73
CA ASP A 303 -33.18 9.64 8.78
C ASP A 303 -32.77 10.76 9.75
N ASP A 304 -31.85 11.62 9.31
CA ASP A 304 -31.67 12.93 9.93
C ASP A 304 -31.07 13.93 8.91
N SER A 305 -31.95 14.54 8.12
CA SER A 305 -31.60 15.40 6.98
C SER A 305 -31.44 16.90 7.35
N GLN A 306 -31.10 17.23 8.59
CA GLN A 306 -31.01 18.64 9.04
C GLN A 306 -29.70 19.07 9.72
N HIS A 307 -28.65 18.24 9.75
CA HIS A 307 -27.34 18.67 10.24
C HIS A 307 -26.33 18.83 9.09
N SER A 308 -25.68 19.99 9.03
CA SER A 308 -24.67 20.36 8.03
C SER A 308 -23.49 19.36 8.02
N PRO A 309 -22.98 18.92 6.85
CA PRO A 309 -21.95 17.90 6.76
C PRO A 309 -20.55 18.51 6.96
N THR A 310 -20.11 18.70 8.19
CA THR A 310 -18.72 19.12 8.48
C THR A 310 -18.22 18.55 9.81
N GLN A 311 -17.06 17.88 9.74
CA GLN A 311 -16.23 17.27 10.79
C GLN A 311 -16.53 15.81 11.18
N ALA A 312 -15.78 14.89 10.58
CA ALA A 312 -15.56 13.56 11.16
C ALA A 312 -14.89 13.69 12.54
N ARG A 313 -15.41 12.99 13.55
CA ARG A 313 -14.93 13.05 14.95
C ARG A 313 -13.79 12.04 15.14
N PHE A 314 -12.59 12.52 15.49
CA PHE A 314 -11.41 11.69 15.78
C PHE A 314 -11.40 11.24 17.25
N ASP A 315 -10.88 10.04 17.52
CA ASP A 315 -10.68 9.57 18.90
C ASP A 315 -9.37 10.09 19.53
N ASP A 316 -9.15 9.80 20.82
CA ASP A 316 -7.97 10.26 21.53
C ASP A 316 -6.64 9.66 20.99
N ALA A 317 -6.65 8.44 20.43
CA ALA A 317 -5.46 7.82 19.85
C ALA A 317 -5.05 8.48 18.52
N GLN A 318 -6.02 8.75 17.66
CA GLN A 318 -5.89 9.49 16.41
C GLN A 318 -5.46 10.93 16.69
N VAL A 319 -6.03 11.58 17.70
CA VAL A 319 -5.59 12.91 18.15
C VAL A 319 -4.18 12.87 18.73
N GLY A 320 -3.79 11.79 19.42
CA GLY A 320 -2.41 11.55 19.85
C GLY A 320 -1.43 11.51 18.67
N TRP A 321 -1.76 10.77 17.61
CA TRP A 321 -1.01 10.79 16.35
C TRP A 321 -0.93 12.21 15.77
N MET A 322 -2.05 12.93 15.70
CA MET A 322 -2.13 14.32 15.22
C MET A 322 -1.24 15.28 16.03
N ILE A 323 -1.10 15.08 17.34
CA ILE A 323 -0.21 15.87 18.20
C ILE A 323 1.26 15.49 17.98
N ALA A 324 1.55 14.21 17.77
CA ALA A 324 2.91 13.68 17.64
C ALA A 324 3.70 14.21 16.42
N ARG A 325 3.04 14.93 15.50
CA ARG A 325 3.72 15.61 14.38
C ARG A 325 4.56 16.81 14.82
N GLU A 326 4.28 17.36 16.00
CA GLU A 326 5.11 18.41 16.60
C GLU A 326 6.18 17.75 17.48
N PRO A 327 7.39 18.32 17.60
CA PRO A 327 8.39 17.80 18.53
C PRO A 327 7.87 17.81 19.98
N ALA A 328 8.30 16.85 20.81
CA ALA A 328 7.95 16.80 22.24
C ALA A 328 8.28 18.10 22.99
N ALA A 329 9.39 18.73 22.63
CA ALA A 329 9.78 20.04 23.16
C ALA A 329 8.77 21.18 22.84
N THR A 330 7.91 20.99 21.84
CA THR A 330 6.89 21.94 21.39
C THR A 330 5.51 21.60 21.93
N PHE A 331 5.01 20.37 21.73
CA PHE A 331 3.64 20.05 22.13
C PHE A 331 3.48 19.89 23.65
N VAL A 332 4.49 19.41 24.37
CA VAL A 332 4.36 19.20 25.83
C VAL A 332 4.13 20.54 26.56
N PRO A 333 4.95 21.60 26.35
CA PRO A 333 4.66 22.90 26.95
C PRO A 333 3.35 23.52 26.43
N ALA A 334 3.02 23.33 25.15
CA ALA A 334 1.81 23.90 24.55
C ALA A 334 0.53 23.30 25.13
N LEU A 335 0.48 21.98 25.32
CA LEU A 335 -0.64 21.30 25.97
C LEU A 335 -0.70 21.66 27.45
N LEU A 336 0.43 21.67 28.17
CA LEU A 336 0.46 22.09 29.58
C LEU A 336 0.02 23.55 29.80
N ALA A 337 0.18 24.43 28.82
CA ALA A 337 -0.34 25.80 28.90
C ALA A 337 -1.88 25.89 28.86
N LEU A 338 -2.56 24.85 28.34
CA LEU A 338 -4.03 24.73 28.40
C LEU A 338 -4.53 24.35 29.79
N ASP A 339 -3.64 23.83 30.63
CA ASP A 339 -3.94 23.45 32.00
C ASP A 339 -4.12 24.70 32.88
N SER A 340 -5.35 25.23 32.89
CA SER A 340 -5.72 26.44 33.63
C SER A 340 -6.49 26.11 34.92
N PRO A 341 -6.44 26.97 35.95
CA PRO A 341 -7.12 26.71 37.24
C PRO A 341 -8.64 26.50 37.18
N GLY A 342 -9.28 26.83 36.05
CA GLY A 342 -10.72 26.65 35.83
C GLY A 342 -11.09 25.38 35.06
N LEU A 343 -10.12 24.57 34.61
CA LEU A 343 -10.38 23.35 33.84
C LEU A 343 -10.73 22.18 34.78
N GLU A 344 -11.79 21.42 34.46
CA GLU A 344 -12.22 20.30 35.31
C GLU A 344 -11.16 19.17 35.34
N PRO A 345 -10.98 18.47 36.49
CA PRO A 345 -9.97 17.42 36.62
C PRO A 345 -10.02 16.34 35.53
N ALA A 346 -11.20 15.95 35.05
CA ALA A 346 -11.34 14.96 33.97
C ALA A 346 -10.75 15.45 32.64
N SER A 347 -10.94 16.73 32.32
CA SER A 347 -10.35 17.36 31.13
C SER A 347 -8.83 17.48 31.26
N ARG A 348 -8.32 17.77 32.45
CA ARG A 348 -6.88 17.82 32.75
C ARG A 348 -6.24 16.43 32.59
N VAL A 349 -6.89 15.37 33.07
CA VAL A 349 -6.44 13.98 32.88
C VAL A 349 -6.44 13.60 31.40
N ARG A 350 -7.49 13.95 30.64
CA ARG A 350 -7.57 13.68 29.20
C ARG A 350 -6.47 14.38 28.42
N LEU A 351 -6.12 15.62 28.77
CA LEU A 351 -5.01 16.36 28.20
C LEU A 351 -3.66 15.65 28.40
N LEU A 352 -3.40 15.15 29.62
CA LEU A 352 -2.18 14.39 29.93
C LEU A 352 -2.14 13.04 29.20
N ARG A 353 -3.30 12.39 29.01
CA ARG A 353 -3.42 11.17 28.20
C ARG A 353 -3.02 11.42 26.75
N LEU A 354 -3.44 12.54 26.15
CA LEU A 354 -3.06 12.92 24.78
C LEU A 354 -1.54 13.13 24.64
N ILE A 355 -0.89 13.75 25.64
CA ILE A 355 0.58 13.88 25.69
C ILE A 355 1.24 12.50 25.62
N GLY A 356 0.76 11.56 26.43
CA GLY A 356 1.30 10.20 26.46
C GLY A 356 1.09 9.45 25.13
N LEU A 357 -0.10 9.54 24.54
CA LEU A 357 -0.40 8.90 23.24
C LEU A 357 0.47 9.46 22.11
N ALA A 358 0.74 10.76 22.13
CA ALA A 358 1.66 11.38 21.18
C ALA A 358 3.11 10.88 21.37
N ALA A 359 3.55 10.71 22.62
CA ALA A 359 4.87 10.15 22.92
C ALA A 359 5.02 8.70 22.44
N ASP A 360 3.96 7.88 22.56
CA ASP A 360 3.95 6.51 22.02
C ASP A 360 4.05 6.51 20.49
N ALA A 361 3.36 7.43 19.80
CA ALA A 361 3.46 7.57 18.35
C ALA A 361 4.87 7.98 17.89
N GLN A 362 5.49 8.98 18.53
CA GLN A 362 6.86 9.39 18.19
C GLN A 362 7.88 8.28 18.41
N ALA A 363 7.69 7.46 19.44
CA ALA A 363 8.60 6.37 19.77
C ALA A 363 8.34 5.07 18.98
N GLY A 364 7.45 5.09 17.98
CA GLY A 364 7.09 3.90 17.20
C GLY A 364 6.39 2.80 18.01
N ARG A 365 5.76 3.16 19.15
CA ARG A 365 5.01 2.23 20.01
C ARG A 365 3.50 2.27 19.77
N ALA A 366 3.00 3.27 19.06
CA ALA A 366 1.62 3.30 18.60
C ALA A 366 1.50 2.56 17.26
N ALA A 367 0.38 1.85 17.03
CA ALA A 367 0.16 1.05 15.83
C ALA A 367 0.05 1.91 14.55
N SER A 368 -1.08 2.63 14.38
CA SER A 368 -1.28 3.51 13.23
C SER A 368 -2.36 4.57 13.52
N PRO A 369 -2.45 5.65 12.72
CA PRO A 369 -3.53 6.64 12.84
C PRO A 369 -4.89 6.15 12.29
N TRP A 370 -4.97 4.98 11.64
CA TRP A 370 -6.22 4.41 11.12
C TRP A 370 -6.79 3.39 12.13
N ARG A 371 -8.04 3.56 12.60
CA ARG A 371 -8.63 2.66 13.60
C ARG A 371 -8.88 1.25 13.05
N GLY A 372 -8.34 0.24 13.74
CA GLY A 372 -8.73 -1.17 13.66
C GLY A 372 -8.04 -1.96 14.80
N ALA A 373 -8.83 -2.47 15.76
CA ALA A 373 -8.50 -3.39 16.86
C ALA A 373 -7.12 -3.29 17.57
N ALA A 374 -7.16 -2.79 18.82
CA ALA A 374 -6.19 -2.96 19.92
C ALA A 374 -4.77 -2.37 19.73
N ALA A 375 -4.28 -1.71 20.79
CA ALA A 375 -2.88 -1.33 20.91
C ALA A 375 -2.02 -2.60 20.84
N GLY A 376 -1.35 -2.82 19.71
CA GLY A 376 -0.39 -3.89 19.51
C GLY A 376 0.99 -3.30 19.23
N PRO A 377 2.07 -3.84 19.83
CA PRO A 377 3.44 -3.48 19.47
C PRO A 377 3.76 -4.15 18.13
N GLY A 378 3.30 -3.54 17.03
CA GLY A 378 3.33 -4.14 15.69
C GLY A 378 4.74 -4.20 15.08
N ASP A 379 5.49 -3.11 15.17
CA ASP A 379 6.61 -2.92 14.24
C ASP A 379 7.99 -2.91 14.90
N VAL A 380 8.05 -3.16 16.21
CA VAL A 380 9.26 -2.91 17.01
C VAL A 380 9.48 -4.00 18.05
N ILE A 381 10.73 -4.47 18.17
CA ILE A 381 11.15 -5.30 19.30
C ILE A 381 11.08 -4.44 20.59
N VAL A 382 10.01 -4.58 21.36
CA VAL A 382 9.93 -4.02 22.73
C VAL A 382 10.63 -4.99 23.67
N GLU A 383 11.95 -4.89 23.78
CA GLU A 383 12.68 -5.54 24.87
C GLU A 383 12.24 -4.95 26.21
N ARG A 384 12.00 -5.80 27.21
CA ARG A 384 11.68 -5.34 28.57
C ARG A 384 12.80 -4.42 29.05
N PRO A 385 12.48 -3.21 29.55
CA PRO A 385 13.50 -2.34 30.11
C PRO A 385 14.20 -3.06 31.25
N ALA A 386 15.54 -3.12 31.21
CA ALA A 386 16.30 -3.68 32.31
C ALA A 386 15.94 -2.93 33.62
N LEU A 387 15.66 -3.70 34.68
CA LEU A 387 15.32 -3.14 35.99
C LEU A 387 16.48 -2.27 36.48
N ILE A 388 16.20 -1.02 36.81
CA ILE A 388 17.18 -0.09 37.37
C ILE A 388 17.48 -0.54 38.80
N ASP A 389 18.71 -0.96 39.01
CA ASP A 389 19.22 -1.32 40.33
C ASP A 389 19.58 -0.04 41.10
N ASP A 390 18.61 0.45 41.85
CA ASP A 390 18.70 1.66 42.68
C ASP A 390 19.05 1.37 44.15
N LEU A 391 19.22 0.08 44.46
CA LEU A 391 19.75 -0.34 45.74
C LEU A 391 21.25 -0.05 45.78
N PRO A 392 21.82 0.35 46.93
CA PRO A 392 23.25 0.59 47.06
C PRO A 392 24.05 -0.68 46.71
N ARG A 393 24.60 -0.78 45.48
CA ARG A 393 25.54 -1.84 45.13
C ARG A 393 26.86 -1.65 45.89
N ALA A 394 27.19 -2.62 46.73
CA ALA A 394 28.57 -2.84 47.13
C ALA A 394 29.42 -3.06 45.86
N ALA A 395 30.52 -2.32 45.73
CA ALA A 395 31.33 -2.17 44.53
C ALA A 395 31.81 -3.50 43.87
N ALA A 396 31.77 -3.58 42.53
CA ALA A 396 32.57 -4.52 41.74
C ALA A 396 32.88 -3.96 40.32
N ARG A 397 34.03 -4.37 39.77
CA ARG A 397 34.90 -3.69 38.78
C ARG A 397 34.49 -3.89 37.30
N GLY A 398 34.87 -2.93 36.45
CA GLY A 398 34.54 -2.88 35.02
C GLY A 398 35.52 -3.57 34.06
N VAL A 399 35.13 -3.59 32.78
CA VAL A 399 35.93 -3.96 31.60
C VAL A 399 35.52 -3.09 30.40
N ALA A 400 36.49 -2.61 29.60
CA ALA A 400 36.32 -1.67 28.48
C ALA A 400 36.21 -2.38 27.10
N PRO A 401 35.61 -1.75 26.05
CA PRO A 401 35.50 -2.31 24.70
C PRO A 401 36.66 -1.90 23.74
N PRO A 402 36.91 -2.63 22.63
CA PRO A 402 38.01 -2.39 21.68
C PRO A 402 37.65 -1.47 20.48
N PRO A 403 38.64 -0.95 19.70
CA PRO A 403 38.45 0.11 18.70
C PRO A 403 38.19 -0.37 17.26
N LEU A 404 37.60 0.52 16.45
CA LEU A 404 37.22 0.38 15.03
C LEU A 404 38.36 0.75 14.06
N ASP A 405 38.40 0.08 12.90
CA ASP A 405 39.40 0.15 11.83
C ASP A 405 39.03 1.22 10.77
N PRO A 406 39.96 2.08 10.28
CA PRO A 406 39.67 3.09 9.28
C PRO A 406 40.41 2.82 7.96
N ASP A 407 39.72 2.28 6.94
CA ASP A 407 40.18 2.42 5.55
C ASP A 407 39.05 2.14 4.54
N ALA A 408 38.43 3.20 4.04
CA ALA A 408 37.62 3.17 2.81
C ALA A 408 37.49 4.59 2.23
N ALA A 409 38.53 5.08 1.57
CA ALA A 409 38.41 6.22 0.66
C ALA A 409 39.43 6.11 -0.48
N THR A 410 38.98 5.75 -1.68
CA THR A 410 39.57 6.22 -2.96
C THR A 410 38.62 5.90 -4.12
N ALA A 411 38.03 6.93 -4.72
CA ALA A 411 37.34 6.84 -6.01
C ALA A 411 38.34 7.22 -7.12
N SER A 412 38.52 6.35 -8.11
CA SER A 412 39.30 6.63 -9.33
C SER A 412 38.38 6.73 -10.55
N VAL A 413 38.70 7.67 -11.44
CA VAL A 413 37.95 8.04 -12.64
C VAL A 413 38.32 7.11 -13.79
N GLU A 414 37.40 6.23 -14.23
CA GLU A 414 37.53 5.48 -15.49
C GLU A 414 37.13 6.37 -16.68
N ALA A 415 38.11 6.95 -17.37
CA ALA A 415 37.94 7.54 -18.70
C ALA A 415 37.89 6.41 -19.75
N GLY A 416 36.72 6.15 -20.35
CA GLY A 416 36.60 5.22 -21.48
C GLY A 416 35.22 4.66 -21.80
N LYS A 417 34.24 4.73 -20.89
CA LYS A 417 32.86 4.29 -21.16
C LYS A 417 31.98 5.47 -21.61
N GLU A 418 31.43 5.36 -22.81
CA GLU A 418 30.54 6.34 -23.42
C GLU A 418 29.20 6.40 -22.67
N ASN A 419 29.04 7.37 -21.76
CA ASN A 419 27.92 7.46 -20.82
C ASN A 419 27.24 8.85 -20.89
N ARG A 420 26.51 9.12 -21.98
CA ARG A 420 25.67 10.33 -22.08
C ARG A 420 24.64 10.35 -20.96
N ARG A 421 24.42 11.52 -20.35
CA ARG A 421 23.47 11.77 -19.26
C ARG A 421 22.72 13.08 -19.55
N VAL A 422 21.57 13.26 -18.89
CA VAL A 422 20.98 14.58 -18.75
C VAL A 422 21.85 15.37 -17.78
N ASN A 423 22.34 16.52 -18.22
CA ASN A 423 23.09 17.47 -17.42
C ASN A 423 22.22 18.70 -17.19
N ALA A 424 22.34 19.32 -16.02
CA ALA A 424 21.63 20.56 -15.74
C ALA A 424 22.43 21.51 -14.86
N LEU A 425 22.20 22.81 -15.05
CA LEU A 425 22.71 23.89 -14.22
C LEU A 425 21.54 24.77 -13.77
N LEU A 426 21.64 25.30 -12.55
CA LEU A 426 20.75 26.32 -12.03
C LEU A 426 21.43 27.68 -12.22
N LEU A 427 20.78 28.59 -12.95
CA LEU A 427 21.32 29.90 -13.29
C LEU A 427 20.45 31.01 -12.72
N HIS A 428 21.07 31.98 -12.05
CA HIS A 428 20.42 33.22 -11.63
C HIS A 428 21.29 34.40 -12.07
N GLU A 429 20.71 35.38 -12.77
CA GLU A 429 21.43 36.51 -13.38
C GLU A 429 22.67 36.08 -14.22
N GLY A 430 22.58 34.92 -14.87
CA GLY A 430 23.66 34.35 -15.68
C GLY A 430 24.79 33.68 -14.89
N ARG A 431 24.72 33.64 -13.56
CA ARG A 431 25.68 32.94 -12.68
C ARG A 431 25.14 31.57 -12.28
N GLN A 432 26.03 30.58 -12.21
CA GLN A 432 25.69 29.23 -11.75
C GLN A 432 25.56 29.18 -10.24
N HIS A 433 24.57 28.42 -9.77
CA HIS A 433 24.35 28.11 -8.37
C HIS A 433 24.06 26.62 -8.17
N ASN A 434 24.38 26.11 -6.98
CA ASN A 434 23.97 24.79 -6.49
C ASN A 434 22.59 24.77 -5.82
N TYR A 435 21.87 25.88 -5.87
CA TYR A 435 20.57 26.08 -5.21
C TYR A 435 19.62 26.94 -6.06
N PHE A 436 18.32 26.91 -5.74
CA PHE A 436 17.31 27.78 -6.34
C PHE A 436 17.19 29.09 -5.56
N VAL A 437 17.09 30.23 -6.24
CA VAL A 437 17.11 31.53 -5.56
C VAL A 437 15.72 31.93 -5.08
N ALA A 438 15.53 31.99 -3.77
CA ALA A 438 14.26 32.29 -3.12
C ALA A 438 13.66 33.62 -3.60
N GLY A 439 12.39 33.59 -4.03
CA GLY A 439 11.66 34.79 -4.49
C GLY A 439 12.14 35.37 -5.82
N ALA A 440 12.99 34.65 -6.55
CA ALA A 440 13.59 35.12 -7.79
C ALA A 440 13.42 34.12 -8.93
N ARG A 441 13.67 34.59 -10.14
CA ARG A 441 13.66 33.75 -11.32
C ARG A 441 14.98 32.97 -11.42
N THR A 442 14.88 31.65 -11.50
CA THR A 442 16.01 30.74 -11.74
C THR A 442 15.80 30.03 -13.07
N THR A 443 16.85 29.96 -13.88
CA THR A 443 16.84 29.26 -15.17
C THR A 443 17.50 27.90 -15.01
N VAL A 444 16.76 26.85 -15.31
CA VAL A 444 17.29 25.50 -15.45
C VAL A 444 17.82 25.36 -16.87
N ARG A 445 19.15 25.35 -17.03
CA ARG A 445 19.80 25.06 -18.31
C ARG A 445 20.12 23.57 -18.36
N CYS A 446 19.48 22.83 -19.25
CA CYS A 446 19.65 21.38 -19.39
C CYS A 446 20.09 20.98 -20.80
N TRP A 447 20.85 19.88 -20.90
CA TRP A 447 21.27 19.28 -22.16
C TRP A 447 21.62 17.81 -21.97
N ILE A 448 21.69 17.05 -23.06
CA ILE A 448 22.11 15.65 -23.05
C ILE A 448 23.55 15.56 -23.57
N GLY A 449 24.47 15.01 -22.78
CA GLY A 449 25.88 14.90 -23.15
C GLY A 449 26.71 14.08 -22.18
N LEU A 450 28.01 13.93 -22.45
CA LEU A 450 28.93 13.24 -21.53
C LEU A 450 29.02 13.96 -20.19
N ARG A 451 29.31 13.20 -19.12
CA ARG A 451 29.58 13.76 -17.79
C ARG A 451 30.78 14.70 -17.85
N GLN A 452 30.66 15.87 -17.23
CA GLN A 452 31.71 16.88 -17.12
C GLN A 452 32.01 17.13 -15.64
N ALA A 453 33.28 17.37 -15.30
CA ALA A 453 33.66 17.68 -13.93
C ALA A 453 33.02 19.01 -13.49
N GLY A 454 32.42 19.05 -12.30
CA GLY A 454 31.73 20.23 -11.76
C GLY A 454 30.38 20.55 -12.40
N ILE A 455 29.83 19.63 -13.20
CA ILE A 455 28.49 19.77 -13.80
C ILE A 455 27.59 18.67 -13.24
N PRO A 456 26.49 19.02 -12.54
CA PRO A 456 25.50 18.06 -12.09
C PRO A 456 24.93 17.24 -13.26
N SER A 457 24.85 15.93 -13.08
CA SER A 457 24.41 14.98 -14.10
C SER A 457 23.45 13.96 -13.51
N ALA A 458 22.52 13.46 -14.32
CA ALA A 458 21.59 12.39 -13.95
C ALA A 458 22.29 11.15 -13.38
N ASN A 459 21.68 10.52 -12.38
CA ASN A 459 22.20 9.32 -11.69
C ASN A 459 22.36 8.09 -12.60
N ALA A 460 21.57 7.96 -13.67
CA ALA A 460 21.70 6.92 -14.68
C ALA A 460 22.07 7.47 -16.08
N PRO A 461 22.86 6.74 -16.89
CA PRO A 461 23.17 7.13 -18.26
C PRO A 461 22.02 6.79 -19.21
N ILE A 462 21.94 7.53 -20.31
CA ILE A 462 21.12 7.18 -21.46
C ILE A 462 21.78 5.98 -22.16
N GLN A 463 21.11 4.84 -22.12
CA GLN A 463 21.59 3.59 -22.72
C GLN A 463 21.83 3.72 -24.24
N GLN A 464 22.56 2.75 -24.81
CA GLN A 464 22.90 2.76 -26.21
C GLN A 464 21.66 2.57 -27.10
N VAL A 465 21.32 3.62 -27.84
CA VAL A 465 20.21 3.65 -28.80
C VAL A 465 20.74 4.27 -30.09
N ASP A 466 20.44 3.62 -31.21
CA ASP A 466 20.74 4.13 -32.54
C ASP A 466 19.86 5.34 -32.82
N LEU A 467 20.51 6.49 -33.00
CA LEU A 467 19.84 7.73 -33.37
C LEU A 467 19.86 7.87 -34.90
N PRO A 468 18.80 8.44 -35.52
CA PRO A 468 18.84 8.84 -36.92
C PRO A 468 20.06 9.71 -37.20
N SER A 469 20.64 9.62 -38.40
CA SER A 469 21.83 10.39 -38.79
C SER A 469 21.69 11.90 -38.61
N ASP A 470 20.47 12.40 -38.77
CA ASP A 470 20.13 13.82 -38.64
C ASP A 470 19.92 14.26 -37.17
N GLY A 471 20.11 13.35 -36.22
CA GLY A 471 19.80 13.54 -34.81
C GLY A 471 18.30 13.49 -34.52
N LEU A 472 17.93 13.85 -33.29
CA LEU A 472 16.59 13.76 -32.77
C LEU A 472 16.15 15.09 -32.18
N GLU A 473 14.99 15.58 -32.58
CA GLU A 473 14.38 16.75 -31.94
C GLU A 473 13.49 16.31 -30.78
N LEU A 474 13.81 16.79 -29.58
CA LEU A 474 13.08 16.51 -28.35
C LEU A 474 12.40 17.79 -27.87
N VAL A 475 11.14 17.67 -27.43
CA VAL A 475 10.46 18.73 -26.68
C VAL A 475 10.79 18.52 -25.21
N VAL A 476 11.25 19.57 -24.52
CA VAL A 476 11.58 19.53 -23.10
C VAL A 476 10.54 20.35 -22.36
N GLU A 477 9.82 19.74 -21.42
CA GLU A 477 8.75 20.39 -20.68
C GLU A 477 9.04 20.36 -19.18
N LEU A 478 8.80 21.47 -18.48
CA LEU A 478 9.10 21.63 -17.06
C LEU A 478 7.82 21.82 -16.24
N CYS A 479 7.77 21.20 -15.07
CA CYS A 479 6.92 21.62 -13.95
C CYS A 479 7.69 21.41 -12.63
N TRP A 480 7.24 21.98 -11.52
CA TRP A 480 7.99 21.87 -10.27
C TRP A 480 7.11 21.72 -9.03
N THR A 481 7.70 21.15 -7.98
CA THR A 481 7.11 21.01 -6.65
C THR A 481 8.08 21.60 -5.64
N GLY A 482 7.58 22.52 -4.81
CA GLY A 482 8.32 23.12 -3.71
C GLY A 482 7.97 22.43 -2.39
N LEU A 483 8.99 22.11 -1.61
CA LEU A 483 8.86 21.53 -0.29
C LEU A 483 9.15 22.58 0.78
N ARG A 484 8.57 22.36 1.95
CA ARG A 484 8.89 23.08 3.18
C ARG A 484 8.95 22.06 4.31
N ASN A 485 10.07 21.96 5.01
CA ASN A 485 10.35 20.96 6.02
C ASN A 485 10.10 19.52 5.50
N GLY A 486 10.51 19.24 4.26
CA GLY A 486 10.31 17.93 3.61
C GLY A 486 8.89 17.64 3.13
N GLN A 487 7.92 18.56 3.34
CA GLN A 487 6.53 18.39 2.90
C GLN A 487 6.24 19.22 1.63
N PRO A 488 5.58 18.67 0.59
CA PRO A 488 5.16 19.44 -0.58
C PRO A 488 4.14 20.53 -0.19
N THR A 489 4.49 21.80 -0.39
CA THR A 489 3.62 22.95 -0.04
C THR A 489 3.23 23.80 -1.23
N ARG A 490 4.04 23.80 -2.29
CA ARG A 490 3.80 24.54 -3.52
C ARG A 490 4.01 23.62 -4.72
N HIS A 491 3.33 23.94 -5.80
CA HIS A 491 3.65 23.42 -7.11
C HIS A 491 3.44 24.52 -8.14
N GLY A 492 4.07 24.39 -9.30
CA GLY A 492 3.86 25.31 -10.40
C GLY A 492 4.03 24.68 -11.76
N ASP A 493 3.27 25.23 -12.69
CA ASP A 493 3.43 25.00 -14.11
C ASP A 493 4.78 25.56 -14.57
N GLY A 494 5.31 25.04 -15.68
CA GLY A 494 6.58 25.50 -16.24
C GLY A 494 6.58 25.51 -17.77
N PRO A 495 7.63 26.10 -18.37
CA PRO A 495 7.69 26.29 -19.81
C PRO A 495 8.06 25.02 -20.57
N ALA A 496 7.97 25.11 -21.91
CA ALA A 496 8.55 24.15 -22.82
C ALA A 496 9.70 24.77 -23.62
N GLY A 497 10.62 23.92 -24.06
CA GLY A 497 11.70 24.23 -24.97
C GLY A 497 11.98 23.05 -25.90
N ARG A 498 13.05 23.14 -26.68
CA ARG A 498 13.46 22.07 -27.61
C ARG A 498 14.96 21.89 -27.53
N ILE A 499 15.39 20.64 -27.70
CA ILE A 499 16.80 20.30 -27.92
C ILE A 499 16.93 19.44 -29.16
N ARG A 500 18.06 19.56 -29.85
CA ARG A 500 18.47 18.61 -30.87
C ARG A 500 19.54 17.70 -30.30
N LEU A 501 19.23 16.41 -30.14
CA LEU A 501 20.16 15.37 -29.71
C LEU A 501 20.89 14.80 -30.94
N PRO A 502 22.22 15.02 -31.10
CA PRO A 502 22.95 14.59 -32.29
C PRO A 502 23.19 13.08 -32.30
N ALA A 503 23.29 12.53 -33.52
CA ALA A 503 23.62 11.12 -33.75
C ALA A 503 25.01 10.73 -33.22
N ASP A 504 26.02 11.59 -33.45
CA ASP A 504 27.37 11.40 -32.89
C ASP A 504 27.31 11.41 -31.37
N ARG A 505 27.47 10.25 -30.75
CA ARG A 505 27.28 10.01 -29.31
C ARG A 505 28.25 10.78 -28.41
N ARG A 506 29.30 11.40 -28.96
CA ARG A 506 30.24 12.24 -28.21
C ARG A 506 29.84 13.72 -28.19
N ALA A 507 29.03 14.15 -29.15
CA ALA A 507 28.55 15.53 -29.20
C ALA A 507 27.47 15.78 -28.13
N PRO A 508 27.43 16.93 -27.46
CA PRO A 508 26.29 17.30 -26.62
C PRO A 508 25.09 17.71 -27.49
N SER A 509 23.88 17.63 -26.94
CA SER A 509 22.73 18.35 -27.50
C SER A 509 22.91 19.86 -27.35
N ASP A 510 22.13 20.62 -28.13
CA ASP A 510 21.94 22.03 -27.84
C ASP A 510 21.37 22.19 -26.41
N PRO A 511 21.78 23.24 -25.66
CA PRO A 511 21.23 23.52 -24.34
C PRO A 511 19.82 24.10 -24.45
N CYS A 512 18.95 23.70 -23.54
CA CYS A 512 17.60 24.25 -23.36
C CYS A 512 17.51 24.97 -22.02
N GLU A 513 16.98 26.19 -22.04
CA GLU A 513 16.81 27.03 -20.87
C GLU A 513 15.32 27.15 -20.52
N LEU A 514 14.98 26.72 -19.31
CA LEU A 514 13.61 26.70 -18.80
C LEU A 514 13.58 27.48 -17.49
N ALA A 515 12.80 28.55 -17.44
CA ALA A 515 12.77 29.41 -16.28
C ALA A 515 11.67 29.01 -15.29
N ILE A 516 11.98 29.17 -14.00
CA ILE A 516 11.09 28.97 -12.86
C ILE A 516 11.08 30.25 -12.05
N ASP A 517 9.89 30.74 -11.71
CA ASP A 517 9.72 31.77 -10.69
C ASP A 517 9.63 31.08 -9.32
N VAL A 518 10.74 31.12 -8.56
CA VAL A 518 10.91 30.35 -7.33
C VAL A 518 10.22 31.06 -6.17
N PRO A 519 9.27 30.43 -5.46
CA PRO A 519 8.65 31.03 -4.27
C PRO A 519 9.68 31.27 -3.15
N ALA A 520 9.46 32.31 -2.34
CA ALA A 520 10.35 32.61 -1.21
C ALA A 520 10.02 31.79 0.06
N ASP A 521 8.89 31.10 0.09
CA ASP A 521 8.33 30.41 1.25
C ASP A 521 8.61 28.90 1.29
N ILE A 522 9.42 28.39 0.35
CA ILE A 522 9.84 26.99 0.25
C ILE A 522 11.34 26.86 0.58
N ASP A 523 11.77 25.71 1.10
CA ASP A 523 13.17 25.44 1.47
C ASP A 523 13.88 24.49 0.51
N GLN A 524 13.12 23.75 -0.29
CA GLN A 524 13.61 22.86 -1.32
C GLN A 524 12.69 22.89 -2.54
N LEU A 525 13.27 22.71 -3.73
CA LEU A 525 12.52 22.64 -4.97
C LEU A 525 12.96 21.42 -5.78
N ALA A 526 11.96 20.67 -6.24
CA ALA A 526 12.12 19.58 -7.20
C ALA A 526 11.51 19.99 -8.55
N ALA A 527 12.36 20.27 -9.53
CA ALA A 527 11.98 20.58 -10.91
C ALA A 527 11.99 19.30 -11.75
N GLN A 528 10.85 18.96 -12.34
CA GLN A 528 10.72 17.80 -13.22
C GLN A 528 10.84 18.23 -14.66
N LEU A 529 11.74 17.56 -15.38
CA LEU A 529 11.96 17.73 -16.80
C LEU A 529 11.49 16.50 -17.55
N MET A 530 10.65 16.72 -18.55
CA MET A 530 10.13 15.69 -19.43
C MET A 530 10.68 15.92 -20.84
N PHE A 531 11.53 15.01 -21.31
CA PHE A 531 12.01 14.97 -22.69
C PHE A 531 11.07 14.08 -23.50
N ARG A 532 10.34 14.65 -24.45
CA ARG A 532 9.35 13.97 -25.29
C ARG A 532 9.78 13.90 -26.73
N TYR A 533 9.60 12.73 -27.34
CA TYR A 533 9.72 12.52 -28.78
C TYR A 533 8.38 12.07 -29.36
N ARG A 534 7.83 12.83 -30.32
CA ARG A 534 6.48 12.57 -30.89
C ARG A 534 5.39 12.40 -29.81
N GLY A 535 5.53 13.15 -28.72
CA GLY A 535 4.66 13.12 -27.57
C GLY A 535 4.89 11.97 -26.59
N LYS A 536 5.59 10.88 -26.94
CA LYS A 536 5.92 9.84 -25.96
C LYS A 536 7.15 10.25 -25.15
N VAL A 537 7.26 9.76 -23.92
CA VAL A 537 8.43 10.05 -23.09
C VAL A 537 9.68 9.40 -23.69
N PHE A 538 10.73 10.19 -23.88
CA PHE A 538 12.05 9.69 -24.17
C PHE A 538 12.84 9.49 -22.87
N GLU A 539 12.85 10.51 -22.01
CA GLU A 539 13.54 10.54 -20.72
C GLU A 539 12.80 11.50 -19.79
N ALA A 540 12.66 11.16 -18.52
CA ALA A 540 12.11 12.02 -17.48
C ALA A 540 13.09 12.06 -16.30
N VAL A 541 13.40 13.27 -15.81
CA VAL A 541 14.31 13.47 -14.68
C VAL A 541 13.72 14.45 -13.67
N SER A 542 14.12 14.31 -12.41
CA SER A 542 13.84 15.26 -11.34
C SER A 542 15.14 15.91 -10.86
N ILE A 543 15.19 17.24 -10.89
CA ILE A 543 16.30 18.05 -10.39
C ILE A 543 15.89 18.60 -9.02
N SER A 544 16.58 18.20 -7.96
CA SER A 544 16.30 18.61 -6.58
C SER A 544 17.47 19.40 -5.99
N ALA A 545 17.17 20.57 -5.42
CA ALA A 545 18.15 21.41 -4.75
C ALA A 545 17.47 22.29 -3.67
N PRO A 546 18.22 22.77 -2.66
CA PRO A 546 17.69 23.71 -1.67
C PRO A 546 17.29 25.04 -2.31
N VAL A 547 16.42 25.79 -1.63
CA VAL A 547 15.99 27.14 -2.00
C VAL A 547 16.58 28.11 -0.97
N LEU A 548 17.47 29.00 -1.42
CA LEU A 548 18.24 29.89 -0.53
C LEU A 548 18.15 31.36 -1.00
N PRO A 549 18.36 32.34 -0.10
CA PRO A 549 18.36 33.75 -0.46
C PRO A 549 19.42 34.10 -1.53
N ALA A 550 19.15 35.16 -2.30
CA ALA A 550 20.13 35.73 -3.22
C ALA A 550 21.40 36.17 -2.48
N GLY A 551 22.57 35.91 -3.07
CA GLY A 551 23.88 36.24 -2.49
C GLY A 551 24.46 35.20 -1.52
N THR A 552 23.79 34.06 -1.31
CA THR A 552 24.35 32.92 -0.56
C THR A 552 25.54 32.33 -1.31
N THR A 553 26.60 31.94 -0.59
CA THR A 553 27.79 31.31 -1.18
C THR A 553 27.56 29.83 -1.41
N ASP A 554 28.03 29.32 -2.55
CA ASP A 554 27.95 27.89 -2.88
C ASP A 554 28.93 27.01 -2.08
N ASP A 555 29.85 27.61 -1.31
CA ASP A 555 30.87 26.90 -0.53
C ASP A 555 30.24 25.92 0.47
N GLY A 556 30.54 24.63 0.31
CA GLY A 556 30.05 23.55 1.18
C GLY A 556 28.63 23.06 0.86
N LEU A 557 27.97 23.58 -0.18
CA LEU A 557 26.71 23.04 -0.67
C LEU A 557 26.94 21.83 -1.58
N GLU A 558 26.08 20.82 -1.43
CA GLU A 558 26.04 19.69 -2.36
C GLU A 558 25.56 20.14 -3.75
N ASP A 559 26.05 19.47 -4.79
CA ASP A 559 25.55 19.68 -6.15
C ASP A 559 24.06 19.29 -6.26
N PRO A 560 23.27 19.97 -7.11
CA PRO A 560 21.90 19.57 -7.40
C PRO A 560 21.77 18.09 -7.75
N ARG A 561 20.85 17.40 -7.08
CA ARG A 561 20.60 15.98 -7.34
C ARG A 561 19.72 15.83 -8.58
N ILE A 562 20.14 15.00 -9.54
CA ILE A 562 19.39 14.72 -10.76
C ILE A 562 19.06 13.23 -10.81
N ASP A 563 17.80 12.88 -10.57
CA ASP A 563 17.33 11.50 -10.54
C ASP A 563 16.53 11.19 -11.82
N VAL A 564 16.86 10.09 -12.51
CA VAL A 564 16.02 9.58 -13.59
C VAL A 564 14.77 8.95 -12.99
N SER A 565 13.60 9.43 -13.40
CA SER A 565 12.31 8.92 -12.93
C SER A 565 11.65 7.94 -13.90
N PHE A 566 11.84 8.10 -15.20
CA PHE A 566 11.32 7.19 -16.23
C PHE A 566 12.07 7.39 -17.56
N GLY A 567 12.14 6.37 -18.41
CA GLY A 567 12.80 6.48 -19.71
C GLY A 567 12.34 5.39 -20.68
N GLN A 568 11.74 5.81 -21.80
CA GLN A 568 11.23 4.92 -22.85
C GLN A 568 11.95 5.19 -24.18
N ARG A 569 13.22 4.77 -24.23
CA ARG A 569 14.15 5.21 -25.29
C ARG A 569 13.94 4.48 -26.63
N GLU A 570 13.23 3.35 -26.62
CA GLU A 570 12.78 2.61 -27.81
C GLU A 570 11.84 3.41 -28.72
N VAL A 571 11.24 4.51 -28.21
CA VAL A 571 10.42 5.43 -29.01
C VAL A 571 11.23 5.98 -30.21
N ILE A 572 12.56 6.12 -30.07
CA ILE A 572 13.43 6.61 -31.15
C ILE A 572 13.65 5.56 -32.24
N ARG A 573 13.82 4.29 -31.84
CA ARG A 573 14.07 3.20 -32.79
C ARG A 573 12.86 2.98 -33.71
N LEU A 574 11.68 3.36 -33.26
CA LEU A 574 10.44 3.26 -34.01
C LEU A 574 9.92 4.64 -34.39
N ALA A 575 10.60 5.34 -35.30
CA ALA A 575 10.15 6.64 -35.84
C ALA A 575 8.71 6.60 -36.39
N GLU A 576 8.22 5.42 -36.76
CA GLU A 576 6.85 5.15 -37.21
C GLU A 576 5.83 4.91 -36.08
N ARG A 577 6.21 4.99 -34.79
CA ARG A 577 5.28 4.87 -33.67
C ARG A 577 4.16 5.89 -33.78
N THR A 578 2.99 5.48 -33.31
CA THR A 578 1.82 6.34 -33.30
C THR A 578 2.10 7.44 -32.27
N PRO A 579 2.09 8.73 -32.67
CA PRO A 579 2.26 9.82 -31.72
C PRO A 579 1.17 9.75 -30.64
N VAL A 580 1.52 10.17 -29.44
CA VAL A 580 0.54 10.45 -28.39
C VAL A 580 0.36 11.96 -28.27
N ASP A 581 -0.86 12.38 -27.98
CA ASP A 581 -1.20 13.80 -27.87
C ASP A 581 -0.62 14.38 -26.56
N ALA A 582 -0.72 13.60 -25.48
CA ALA A 582 -0.23 14.00 -24.15
C ALA A 582 0.34 12.83 -23.35
N THR A 583 1.25 13.19 -22.45
CA THR A 583 1.76 12.31 -21.39
C THR A 583 1.24 12.84 -20.07
N MET A 584 0.64 11.95 -19.29
CA MET A 584 0.17 12.19 -17.95
C MET A 584 1.03 11.39 -16.97
N VAL A 585 1.56 12.05 -15.96
CA VAL A 585 2.34 11.40 -14.91
C VAL A 585 1.57 11.54 -13.60
N PHE A 586 1.22 10.42 -12.98
CA PHE A 586 0.58 10.39 -11.69
C PHE A 586 1.61 10.11 -10.61
N GLY A 587 1.61 10.91 -9.55
CA GLY A 587 2.35 10.65 -8.33
C GLY A 587 1.45 10.86 -7.10
N PRO A 588 2.01 10.74 -5.88
CA PRO A 588 1.25 10.60 -4.61
C PRO A 588 0.14 11.62 -4.34
N ARG A 589 0.18 12.79 -4.98
CA ARG A 589 -0.77 13.90 -4.73
C ARG A 589 -1.22 14.65 -5.98
N HIS A 590 -0.54 14.48 -7.12
CA HIS A 590 -0.75 15.35 -8.27
C HIS A 590 -0.71 14.58 -9.58
N LEU A 591 -1.56 15.02 -10.49
CA LEU A 591 -1.50 14.69 -11.91
C LEU A 591 -0.66 15.74 -12.63
N ARG A 592 0.33 15.30 -13.38
CA ARG A 592 1.18 16.19 -14.21
C ARG A 592 0.89 15.92 -15.66
N LEU A 593 0.60 16.96 -16.43
CA LEU A 593 0.30 16.88 -17.86
C LEU A 593 1.43 17.52 -18.66
N PHE A 594 1.89 16.81 -19.68
CA PHE A 594 2.86 17.28 -20.67
C PHE A 594 2.23 17.13 -22.05
N GLY A 595 1.97 18.25 -22.73
CA GLY A 595 1.22 18.31 -23.99
C GLY A 595 1.99 18.96 -25.13
N GLY A 596 3.25 19.34 -24.91
CA GLY A 596 4.10 20.09 -25.83
C GLY A 596 4.15 21.61 -25.58
N SER A 597 3.41 22.11 -24.59
CA SER A 597 3.34 23.54 -24.25
C SER A 597 3.95 23.89 -22.90
N GLY A 598 4.45 22.89 -22.16
CA GLY A 598 4.97 23.04 -20.80
C GLY A 598 4.30 22.05 -19.86
N GLY A 599 4.97 21.76 -18.74
CA GLY A 599 4.42 20.86 -17.73
C GLY A 599 3.38 21.59 -16.89
N ARG A 600 2.25 20.94 -16.62
CA ARG A 600 1.17 21.49 -15.79
C ARG A 600 0.79 20.54 -14.68
N ILE A 601 0.49 21.06 -13.50
CA ILE A 601 0.20 20.26 -12.31
C ILE A 601 -1.27 20.47 -11.90
N PHE A 602 -1.97 19.36 -11.67
CA PHE A 602 -3.37 19.34 -11.27
C PHE A 602 -3.54 18.55 -9.98
N ASP A 603 -4.32 19.12 -9.07
CA ASP A 603 -4.72 18.47 -7.83
C ASP A 603 -6.01 17.66 -8.06
N LEU A 604 -5.89 16.35 -7.88
CA LEU A 604 -7.00 15.40 -7.97
C LEU A 604 -7.60 15.05 -6.61
N GLY A 605 -6.97 15.46 -5.51
CA GLY A 605 -7.30 14.97 -4.17
C GLY A 605 -7.13 13.45 -4.04
N ASP A 606 -7.75 12.87 -3.03
CA ASP A 606 -7.84 11.42 -2.87
C ASP A 606 -9.01 10.86 -3.71
N THR A 607 -8.67 10.15 -4.79
CA THR A 607 -9.66 9.51 -5.67
C THR A 607 -9.96 8.05 -5.29
N ALA A 608 -9.26 7.48 -4.28
CA ALA A 608 -9.39 6.07 -3.94
C ALA A 608 -10.80 5.72 -3.42
N GLY A 609 -11.37 6.56 -2.56
CA GLY A 609 -12.74 6.37 -2.06
C GLY A 609 -13.80 6.47 -3.16
N LEU A 610 -13.64 7.41 -4.09
CA LEU A 610 -14.52 7.52 -5.26
C LEU A 610 -14.41 6.27 -6.14
N MET A 611 -13.19 5.75 -6.32
CA MET A 611 -12.95 4.54 -7.10
C MET A 611 -13.60 3.31 -6.51
N GLY A 612 -13.42 3.08 -5.21
CA GLY A 612 -14.10 1.99 -4.49
C GLY A 612 -15.62 2.08 -4.68
N PHE A 613 -16.19 3.27 -4.44
CA PHE A 613 -17.62 3.50 -4.61
C PHE A 613 -18.12 3.22 -6.02
N LEU A 614 -17.45 3.73 -7.07
CA LEU A 614 -17.88 3.53 -8.46
C LEU A 614 -17.77 2.06 -8.88
N ASN A 615 -16.72 1.37 -8.46
CA ASN A 615 -16.51 -0.04 -8.75
C ASN A 615 -17.54 -0.94 -8.05
N ASP A 616 -17.89 -0.63 -6.79
CA ASP A 616 -18.94 -1.33 -6.05
C ASP A 616 -20.31 -1.14 -6.71
N ASN A 617 -20.66 0.09 -7.10
CA ASN A 617 -21.92 0.37 -7.81
C ASN A 617 -21.97 -0.31 -9.18
N LEU A 618 -20.85 -0.31 -9.90
CA LEU A 618 -20.70 -1.00 -11.18
C LEU A 618 -20.98 -2.50 -11.02
N PHE A 619 -20.35 -3.14 -10.02
CA PHE A 619 -20.54 -4.56 -9.73
C PHE A 619 -21.98 -4.90 -9.31
N LEU A 620 -22.58 -4.11 -8.39
CA LEU A 620 -23.93 -4.34 -7.89
C LEU A 620 -25.00 -4.16 -8.97
N THR A 621 -24.86 -3.14 -9.82
CA THR A 621 -25.77 -2.91 -10.95
C THR A 621 -25.71 -4.07 -11.93
N GLU A 622 -24.50 -4.46 -12.30
CA GLU A 622 -24.26 -5.57 -13.24
C GLU A 622 -24.86 -6.89 -12.71
N LYS A 623 -24.65 -7.20 -11.43
CA LYS A 623 -25.22 -8.37 -10.75
C LYS A 623 -26.75 -8.38 -10.78
N THR A 624 -27.39 -7.21 -10.68
CA THR A 624 -28.85 -7.10 -10.72
C THR A 624 -29.38 -7.27 -12.14
N MET A 625 -28.72 -6.68 -13.14
CA MET A 625 -29.06 -6.85 -14.56
C MET A 625 -28.99 -8.31 -14.99
N VAL A 626 -27.91 -9.01 -14.65
CA VAL A 626 -27.71 -10.44 -14.87
C VAL A 626 -28.89 -11.24 -14.35
N ARG A 627 -29.25 -11.04 -13.07
CA ARG A 627 -30.34 -11.78 -12.42
C ARG A 627 -31.68 -11.58 -13.15
N ARG A 628 -31.97 -10.35 -13.61
CA ARG A 628 -33.19 -10.06 -14.38
C ARG A 628 -33.18 -10.69 -15.77
N ARG A 629 -32.05 -10.65 -16.48
CA ARG A 629 -31.91 -11.28 -17.82
C ARG A 629 -32.10 -12.79 -17.74
N ALA A 630 -31.48 -13.44 -16.75
CA ALA A 630 -31.67 -14.86 -16.48
C ALA A 630 -33.14 -15.20 -16.20
N GLN A 631 -33.86 -14.39 -15.41
CA GLN A 631 -35.31 -14.58 -15.17
C GLN A 631 -36.17 -14.44 -16.43
N ARG A 632 -35.71 -13.69 -17.44
CA ARG A 632 -36.39 -13.50 -18.73
C ARG A 632 -35.97 -14.52 -19.80
N GLY A 633 -35.04 -15.42 -19.48
CA GLY A 633 -34.51 -16.39 -20.44
C GLY A 633 -33.70 -15.75 -21.58
N LEU A 634 -33.15 -14.56 -21.36
CA LEU A 634 -32.27 -13.89 -22.32
C LEU A 634 -30.82 -14.29 -22.05
N ASP A 635 -30.11 -14.69 -23.10
CA ASP A 635 -28.69 -15.01 -23.03
C ASP A 635 -27.84 -13.74 -22.91
N GLU A 636 -26.76 -13.84 -22.12
CA GLU A 636 -25.81 -12.75 -21.87
C GLU A 636 -24.94 -12.50 -23.12
N GLY A 637 -24.70 -11.24 -23.47
CA GLY A 637 -23.88 -10.85 -24.63
C GLY A 637 -24.61 -10.83 -25.99
N GLU A 638 -25.75 -11.52 -26.13
CA GLU A 638 -26.55 -11.48 -27.36
C GLU A 638 -27.58 -10.34 -27.40
N ALA A 639 -27.99 -9.84 -26.24
CA ALA A 639 -28.97 -8.76 -26.11
C ALA A 639 -28.29 -7.38 -26.16
N LEU A 640 -28.78 -6.49 -27.03
CA LEU A 640 -28.39 -5.08 -27.01
C LEU A 640 -28.63 -4.47 -25.61
N LEU A 641 -27.83 -3.46 -25.27
CA LEU A 641 -28.03 -2.62 -24.10
C LEU A 641 -29.46 -2.08 -24.10
N ASP A 642 -30.22 -2.42 -23.06
CA ASP A 642 -31.56 -1.90 -22.87
C ASP A 642 -31.45 -0.46 -22.35
N ALA A 643 -31.43 0.48 -23.29
CA ALA A 643 -31.31 1.90 -23.01
C ALA A 643 -32.50 2.47 -22.22
N GLU A 644 -33.63 1.76 -22.18
CA GLU A 644 -34.83 2.14 -21.41
C GLU A 644 -34.91 1.42 -20.06
N ASP A 645 -33.98 0.50 -19.74
CA ASP A 645 -33.89 -0.07 -18.39
C ASP A 645 -33.53 1.04 -17.39
N ALA A 646 -34.43 1.25 -16.43
CA ALA A 646 -34.32 2.34 -15.47
C ALA A 646 -33.05 2.26 -14.59
N GLU A 647 -32.57 1.05 -14.29
CA GLU A 647 -31.39 0.83 -13.46
C GLU A 647 -30.10 1.06 -14.27
N VAL A 648 -30.07 0.60 -15.53
CA VAL A 648 -28.98 0.91 -16.48
C VAL A 648 -28.86 2.42 -16.68
N ALA A 649 -29.99 3.09 -16.95
CA ALA A 649 -30.01 4.54 -17.12
C ALA A 649 -29.58 5.26 -15.83
N ALA A 650 -30.03 4.80 -14.65
CA ALA A 650 -29.62 5.35 -13.37
C ALA A 650 -28.11 5.21 -13.13
N PHE A 651 -27.54 4.04 -13.43
CA PHE A 651 -26.13 3.78 -13.28
C PHE A 651 -25.26 4.61 -14.24
N LEU A 652 -25.63 4.66 -15.52
CA LEU A 652 -24.91 5.49 -16.50
C LEU A 652 -24.99 6.98 -16.16
N ARG A 653 -26.12 7.44 -15.58
CA ARG A 653 -26.23 8.80 -15.02
C ARG A 653 -25.28 8.99 -13.85
N LEU A 654 -25.22 8.04 -12.92
CA LEU A 654 -24.32 8.11 -11.77
C LEU A 654 -22.86 8.22 -12.22
N LEU A 655 -22.41 7.31 -13.09
CA LEU A 655 -21.06 7.34 -13.67
C LEU A 655 -20.77 8.68 -14.36
N ALA A 656 -21.66 9.14 -15.24
CA ALA A 656 -21.45 10.39 -15.98
C ALA A 656 -21.45 11.63 -15.08
N ARG A 657 -22.22 11.64 -13.99
CA ARG A 657 -22.21 12.74 -13.00
C ARG A 657 -20.89 12.78 -12.22
N HIS A 658 -20.41 11.64 -11.72
CA HIS A 658 -19.11 11.58 -11.04
C HIS A 658 -17.94 11.87 -11.98
N GLY A 659 -17.96 11.30 -13.19
CA GLY A 659 -16.99 11.59 -14.24
C GLY A 659 -16.96 13.07 -14.67
N SER A 660 -18.13 13.71 -14.76
CA SER A 660 -18.24 15.14 -15.07
C SER A 660 -17.75 16.00 -13.91
N ALA A 661 -18.04 15.62 -12.67
CA ALA A 661 -17.55 16.33 -11.49
C ALA A 661 -16.02 16.31 -11.44
N LEU A 662 -15.40 15.14 -11.67
CA LEU A 662 -13.95 14.98 -11.77
C LEU A 662 -13.37 15.86 -12.90
N PHE A 663 -13.98 15.82 -14.09
CA PHE A 663 -13.55 16.66 -15.21
C PHE A 663 -13.68 18.16 -14.92
N GLN A 664 -14.76 18.58 -14.26
CA GLN A 664 -14.98 19.97 -13.87
C GLN A 664 -13.97 20.44 -12.82
N GLN A 665 -13.60 19.60 -11.86
CA GLN A 665 -12.55 19.89 -10.89
C GLN A 665 -11.21 20.15 -11.58
N LEU A 666 -10.84 19.31 -12.53
CA LEU A 666 -9.65 19.53 -13.37
C LEU A 666 -9.77 20.82 -14.20
N ARG A 667 -10.92 21.04 -14.84
CA ARG A 667 -11.15 22.23 -15.67
C ARG A 667 -11.08 23.54 -14.90
N ARG A 668 -11.49 23.59 -13.63
CA ARG A 668 -11.35 24.78 -12.76
C ARG A 668 -9.90 25.16 -12.52
N GLN A 669 -8.99 24.19 -12.64
CA GLN A 669 -7.54 24.38 -12.56
C GLN A 669 -6.91 24.66 -13.94
N GLY A 670 -7.74 24.88 -14.98
CA GLY A 670 -7.28 25.18 -16.33
C GLY A 670 -6.92 23.94 -17.16
N PHE A 671 -7.35 22.74 -16.74
CA PHE A 671 -7.22 21.53 -17.54
C PHE A 671 -8.02 21.63 -18.84
N THR A 672 -7.47 21.10 -19.93
CA THR A 672 -8.09 21.03 -21.25
C THR A 672 -8.05 19.61 -21.77
N ASP A 673 -8.86 19.29 -22.78
CA ASP A 673 -8.82 17.97 -23.43
C ASP A 673 -7.37 17.65 -23.88
N PRO A 674 -6.74 16.57 -23.40
CA PRO A 674 -5.36 16.22 -23.71
C PRO A 674 -5.19 15.52 -25.06
N GLY A 675 -6.27 15.32 -25.84
CA GLY A 675 -6.24 14.62 -27.13
C GLY A 675 -6.69 13.16 -27.06
N ASP A 676 -6.74 12.47 -28.20
CA ASP A 676 -7.39 11.17 -28.35
C ASP A 676 -6.50 9.98 -27.94
N ARG A 677 -5.17 10.15 -27.91
CA ARG A 677 -4.21 9.13 -27.49
C ARG A 677 -3.34 9.66 -26.35
N ILE A 678 -3.47 9.06 -25.17
CA ILE A 678 -2.87 9.53 -23.92
C ILE A 678 -1.92 8.47 -23.39
N GLN A 679 -0.68 8.86 -23.12
CA GLN A 679 0.26 8.06 -22.36
C GLN A 679 0.16 8.37 -20.87
N VAL A 680 0.04 7.34 -20.05
CA VAL A 680 -0.07 7.45 -18.59
C VAL A 680 1.11 6.74 -17.96
N ILE A 681 1.83 7.44 -17.10
CA ILE A 681 2.91 6.91 -16.29
C ILE A 681 2.47 6.98 -14.84
N ASN A 682 2.36 5.82 -14.20
CA ASN A 682 1.97 5.74 -12.80
C ASN A 682 3.22 5.60 -11.91
N LEU A 683 3.57 6.68 -11.20
CA LEU A 683 4.64 6.69 -10.18
C LEU A 683 4.10 6.37 -8.78
N ASP A 684 2.79 6.45 -8.58
CA ASP A 684 2.14 6.08 -7.32
C ASP A 684 1.46 4.72 -7.49
N GLU A 685 2.17 3.69 -7.06
CA GLU A 685 1.71 2.32 -7.19
C GLU A 685 0.48 2.00 -6.32
N GLU A 686 0.16 2.84 -5.32
CA GLU A 686 -1.01 2.65 -4.46
C GLU A 686 -2.29 3.21 -5.07
N ARG A 687 -2.19 4.04 -6.12
CA ARG A 687 -3.33 4.77 -6.67
C ARG A 687 -3.43 4.63 -8.18
N VAL A 688 -4.49 3.98 -8.63
CA VAL A 688 -4.90 4.01 -10.04
C VAL A 688 -5.89 5.16 -10.24
N VAL A 689 -5.50 6.19 -10.98
CA VAL A 689 -6.41 7.29 -11.33
C VAL A 689 -7.36 6.85 -12.43
N PRO A 690 -8.69 6.99 -12.26
CA PRO A 690 -9.67 6.52 -13.25
C PRO A 690 -9.92 7.48 -14.40
N LEU A 691 -8.91 7.61 -15.25
CA LEU A 691 -9.08 8.37 -16.49
C LEU A 691 -10.20 7.79 -17.36
N GLU A 692 -10.46 6.49 -17.26
CA GLU A 692 -11.52 5.76 -17.94
C GLU A 692 -12.92 6.29 -17.62
N PHE A 693 -13.15 6.73 -16.38
CA PHE A 693 -14.44 7.25 -15.91
C PHE A 693 -14.64 8.75 -16.18
N ILE A 694 -13.62 9.48 -16.64
CA ILE A 694 -13.78 10.90 -16.99
C ILE A 694 -14.88 11.04 -18.03
N TYR A 695 -15.85 11.90 -17.72
CA TYR A 695 -16.97 12.24 -18.60
C TYR A 695 -16.88 13.72 -18.97
N ASP A 696 -16.45 14.02 -20.19
CA ASP A 696 -16.14 15.39 -20.62
C ASP A 696 -17.28 16.10 -21.35
N ARG A 697 -18.50 15.60 -21.19
CA ARG A 697 -19.73 16.30 -21.56
C ARG A 697 -20.37 16.94 -20.32
N ALA A 698 -21.39 17.75 -20.55
CA ALA A 698 -22.06 18.44 -19.46
C ALA A 698 -22.76 17.44 -18.51
N MET A 699 -22.82 17.84 -17.24
CA MET A 699 -23.32 17.00 -16.15
C MET A 699 -24.78 16.61 -16.44
N PRO A 700 -25.12 15.30 -16.46
CA PRO A 700 -26.47 14.86 -16.77
C PRO A 700 -27.50 15.30 -15.73
N ASP A 701 -28.71 15.60 -16.20
CA ASP A 701 -29.90 15.83 -15.38
C ASP A 701 -30.35 14.54 -14.70
N SER A 702 -31.19 14.65 -13.65
CA SER A 702 -31.65 13.49 -12.87
C SER A 702 -32.47 12.48 -13.68
N ASP A 703 -33.10 12.92 -14.76
CA ASP A 703 -33.91 12.11 -15.68
C ASP A 703 -33.25 11.89 -17.04
N ALA A 704 -31.98 12.27 -17.20
CA ALA A 704 -31.25 12.16 -18.46
C ALA A 704 -31.26 10.73 -19.02
N LYS A 705 -31.43 10.61 -20.34
CA LYS A 705 -31.46 9.33 -21.08
C LYS A 705 -30.25 9.18 -21.98
N LEU A 706 -29.98 7.97 -22.46
CA LEU A 706 -28.99 7.79 -23.52
C LEU A 706 -29.37 8.60 -24.77
N CYS A 707 -28.36 9.19 -25.43
CA CYS A 707 -28.62 9.97 -26.63
C CYS A 707 -29.17 9.10 -27.77
N ALA A 708 -30.02 9.64 -28.65
CA ALA A 708 -30.63 8.86 -29.73
C ALA A 708 -29.61 8.19 -30.69
N GLY A 709 -28.36 8.68 -30.72
CA GLY A 709 -27.27 8.10 -31.52
C GLY A 709 -26.38 7.11 -30.77
N TRP A 710 -26.72 6.70 -29.54
CA TRP A 710 -25.83 5.93 -28.67
C TRP A 710 -25.35 4.63 -29.33
N LEU A 711 -26.23 3.88 -29.99
CA LEU A 711 -25.88 2.59 -30.58
C LEU A 711 -24.89 2.76 -31.73
N ASN A 712 -25.15 3.68 -32.65
CA ASN A 712 -24.22 4.03 -33.73
C ASN A 712 -22.88 4.55 -33.21
N ALA A 713 -22.90 5.26 -32.08
CA ALA A 713 -21.69 5.77 -31.45
C ALA A 713 -20.83 4.65 -30.85
N LEU A 714 -21.45 3.56 -30.37
CA LEU A 714 -20.75 2.39 -29.84
C LEU A 714 -20.33 1.40 -30.94
N THR A 715 -21.14 1.19 -31.98
CA THR A 715 -20.82 0.26 -33.06
C THR A 715 -19.87 0.84 -34.10
N GLY A 716 -19.74 2.17 -34.15
CA GLY A 716 -18.83 2.88 -35.05
C GLY A 716 -17.42 3.12 -34.49
N ASP A 717 -16.51 3.51 -35.37
CA ASP A 717 -15.10 3.78 -35.06
C ASP A 717 -14.77 5.25 -34.81
N GLY A 718 -15.72 6.16 -35.04
CA GLY A 718 -15.51 7.60 -34.88
C GLY A 718 -15.26 8.02 -33.42
N SER A 719 -14.52 9.09 -33.21
CA SER A 719 -14.36 9.73 -31.88
C SER A 719 -15.50 10.70 -31.55
N ARG A 720 -16.40 10.95 -32.50
CA ARG A 720 -17.46 11.97 -32.41
C ARG A 720 -18.84 11.35 -32.55
N CYS A 721 -19.79 11.86 -31.79
CA CYS A 721 -21.19 11.46 -31.88
C CYS A 721 -21.94 12.44 -32.77
N ALA A 722 -22.37 12.00 -33.96
CA ALA A 722 -23.05 12.87 -34.92
C ALA A 722 -24.29 13.57 -34.33
N VAL A 723 -25.06 12.87 -33.48
CA VAL A 723 -26.27 13.42 -32.85
C VAL A 723 -25.94 14.48 -31.80
N CYS A 724 -25.02 14.18 -30.89
CA CYS A 724 -24.66 15.09 -29.81
C CYS A 724 -23.85 16.30 -30.30
N ASP A 725 -23.07 16.14 -31.36
CA ASP A 725 -22.24 17.20 -31.90
C ASP A 725 -23.05 18.15 -32.81
N ALA A 726 -24.07 17.63 -33.51
CA ALA A 726 -24.99 18.45 -34.30
C ALA A 726 -25.89 19.35 -33.44
N ALA A 727 -26.15 18.99 -32.18
CA ALA A 727 -26.94 19.80 -31.26
C ALA A 727 -26.25 21.15 -30.89
N GLY A 728 -24.94 21.25 -31.08
CA GLY A 728 -24.13 22.41 -30.72
C GLY A 728 -23.91 22.55 -29.20
N PRO A 729 -22.90 23.33 -28.77
CA PRO A 729 -22.64 23.56 -27.36
C PRO A 729 -23.84 24.25 -26.68
N GLY A 730 -24.35 23.67 -25.60
CA GLY A 730 -25.35 24.28 -24.70
C GLY A 730 -26.83 24.00 -24.98
N LYS A 731 -27.22 23.32 -26.08
CA LYS A 731 -28.65 23.12 -26.39
C LYS A 731 -29.30 21.86 -25.80
N ASN A 732 -28.51 20.88 -25.33
CA ASN A 732 -28.97 19.64 -24.69
C ASN A 732 -28.05 19.25 -23.51
N SER A 733 -27.50 20.23 -22.78
CA SER A 733 -26.31 20.02 -21.96
C SER A 733 -26.47 18.97 -20.85
N GLY A 734 -27.66 18.82 -20.24
CA GLY A 734 -27.91 17.81 -19.21
C GLY A 734 -28.84 16.67 -19.62
N ALA A 735 -29.72 16.87 -20.61
CA ALA A 735 -30.83 15.96 -20.89
C ALA A 735 -30.42 14.59 -21.46
N THR A 736 -29.20 14.47 -21.99
CA THR A 736 -28.74 13.21 -22.61
C THR A 736 -27.35 12.80 -22.17
N ILE A 737 -27.16 11.48 -22.05
CA ILE A 737 -25.89 10.82 -21.78
C ILE A 737 -25.38 10.25 -23.10
N CYS A 738 -24.18 10.66 -23.52
CA CYS A 738 -23.54 10.08 -24.69
C CYS A 738 -22.43 9.14 -24.25
N PRO A 739 -22.42 7.86 -24.67
CA PRO A 739 -21.34 6.94 -24.29
C PRO A 739 -19.94 7.45 -24.67
N LEU A 740 -19.81 8.17 -25.79
CA LEU A 740 -18.53 8.79 -26.21
C LEU A 740 -18.11 10.02 -25.39
N GLY A 741 -18.90 10.42 -24.39
CA GLY A 741 -18.45 11.36 -23.36
C GLY A 741 -17.47 10.72 -22.37
N PHE A 742 -17.53 9.39 -22.19
CA PHE A 742 -16.58 8.67 -21.36
C PHE A 742 -15.26 8.44 -22.12
N TRP A 743 -14.14 8.73 -21.47
CA TRP A 743 -12.82 8.53 -22.06
C TRP A 743 -12.52 7.06 -22.34
N ALA A 744 -13.00 6.11 -21.52
CA ALA A 744 -12.89 4.67 -21.79
C ALA A 744 -13.44 4.27 -23.17
N MET A 745 -14.45 5.01 -23.66
CA MET A 745 -15.12 4.75 -24.93
C MET A 745 -14.57 5.62 -26.06
N ARG A 746 -14.05 6.83 -25.79
CA ARG A 746 -13.54 7.72 -26.85
C ARG A 746 -12.05 7.59 -27.11
N LYS A 747 -11.24 7.48 -26.06
CA LYS A 747 -9.79 7.67 -26.11
C LYS A 747 -9.05 6.34 -26.04
N VAL A 748 -7.81 6.38 -26.49
CA VAL A 748 -6.82 5.32 -26.24
C VAL A 748 -5.93 5.78 -25.09
N VAL A 749 -5.94 5.01 -24.00
CA VAL A 749 -5.17 5.28 -22.79
C VAL A 749 -4.16 4.15 -22.65
N GLU A 750 -2.87 4.45 -22.78
CA GLU A 750 -1.78 3.49 -22.56
C GLU A 750 -1.16 3.72 -21.19
N ARG A 751 -1.00 2.66 -20.38
CA ARG A 751 -0.50 2.76 -19.00
C ARG A 751 0.83 2.04 -18.85
N PHE A 752 1.75 2.71 -18.18
CA PHE A 752 3.07 2.23 -17.84
C PHE A 752 3.30 2.41 -16.33
N ASP A 753 3.79 1.35 -15.70
CA ASP A 753 4.35 1.41 -14.35
C ASP A 753 5.87 1.63 -14.42
N THR A 754 6.44 2.11 -13.33
CA THR A 754 7.74 2.81 -13.38
C THR A 754 8.94 1.92 -13.07
N GLU A 755 8.73 0.64 -12.77
CA GLU A 755 9.77 -0.15 -12.14
C GLU A 755 10.99 -0.46 -13.02
N ARG A 756 10.97 -0.40 -14.36
CA ARG A 756 12.18 -0.73 -15.17
C ARG A 756 12.40 0.09 -16.45
N LEU A 757 13.57 0.73 -16.53
CA LEU A 757 14.15 1.49 -17.66
C LEU A 757 14.60 0.63 -18.86
N THR A 758 14.42 -0.70 -18.79
CA THR A 758 14.79 -1.69 -19.81
C THR A 758 13.69 -2.74 -19.92
N ASP A 759 12.52 -2.32 -20.36
CA ASP A 759 11.41 -3.25 -20.58
C ASP A 759 11.58 -3.98 -21.93
N LEU A 760 11.94 -5.27 -21.86
CA LEU A 760 11.99 -6.17 -23.03
C LEU A 760 10.62 -6.32 -23.70
N SER A 761 9.55 -5.93 -23.02
CA SER A 761 8.16 -6.09 -23.43
C SER A 761 7.60 -4.88 -24.18
N LEU A 762 8.47 -3.92 -24.54
CA LEU A 762 8.13 -2.81 -25.43
C LEU A 762 8.36 -3.17 -26.90
N PRO A 763 7.50 -2.69 -27.83
CA PRO A 763 7.72 -2.84 -29.26
C PRO A 763 9.10 -2.30 -29.65
N ALA A 764 9.82 -3.01 -30.51
CA ALA A 764 11.09 -2.56 -31.13
C ALA A 764 11.07 -2.80 -32.66
N PRO A 765 12.03 -2.27 -33.45
CA PRO A 765 11.99 -2.29 -34.93
C PRO A 765 11.73 -3.67 -35.53
N GLU A 766 12.39 -4.69 -35.01
CA GLU A 766 12.31 -6.06 -35.52
C GLU A 766 11.09 -6.84 -34.96
N ARG A 767 10.40 -6.28 -33.95
CA ARG A 767 9.42 -6.96 -33.11
C ARG A 767 8.22 -6.05 -32.79
N ARG A 768 7.61 -5.47 -33.83
CA ARG A 768 6.48 -4.53 -33.68
C ARG A 768 5.10 -5.20 -33.73
N SER A 769 5.05 -6.37 -34.35
CA SER A 769 3.81 -7.14 -34.48
C SER A 769 3.82 -8.24 -33.44
N LEU A 770 2.72 -8.35 -32.70
CA LEU A 770 2.49 -9.47 -31.80
C LEU A 770 2.55 -10.78 -32.59
N ARG A 771 2.93 -11.86 -31.90
CA ARG A 771 2.92 -13.20 -32.49
C ARG A 771 1.50 -13.55 -32.98
N PRO A 772 1.34 -14.21 -34.14
CA PRO A 772 0.03 -14.70 -34.59
C PRO A 772 -0.64 -15.51 -33.48
N PHE A 773 -1.95 -15.36 -33.30
CA PHE A 773 -2.71 -16.15 -32.33
C PHE A 773 -2.97 -17.57 -32.86
N ASP A 774 -1.89 -18.33 -33.10
CA ASP A 774 -1.95 -19.71 -33.59
C ASP A 774 -2.11 -20.73 -32.46
N ALA A 775 -1.72 -20.37 -31.24
CA ALA A 775 -2.01 -21.10 -30.02
C ALA A 775 -2.56 -20.19 -28.93
N ALA A 776 -3.35 -20.76 -28.01
CA ALA A 776 -3.84 -20.06 -26.82
C ALA A 776 -3.93 -21.05 -25.66
N LEU A 777 -3.64 -20.60 -24.45
CA LEU A 777 -3.85 -21.37 -23.23
C LEU A 777 -4.90 -20.68 -22.37
N CYS A 778 -5.88 -21.46 -21.92
CA CYS A 778 -7.02 -20.98 -21.15
C CYS A 778 -7.16 -21.78 -19.86
N ALA A 779 -7.34 -21.07 -18.74
CA ALA A 779 -7.72 -21.65 -17.45
C ALA A 779 -8.82 -20.83 -16.79
N SER A 780 -9.59 -21.47 -15.93
CA SER A 780 -10.72 -20.84 -15.23
C SER A 780 -10.97 -21.48 -13.88
N ILE A 781 -11.47 -20.71 -12.92
CA ILE A 781 -12.08 -21.25 -11.70
C ILE A 781 -13.43 -21.94 -12.03
N SER A 782 -13.76 -23.02 -11.31
CA SER A 782 -15.02 -23.76 -11.50
C SER A 782 -16.29 -22.96 -11.20
N THR A 783 -16.17 -21.85 -10.43
CA THR A 783 -17.28 -20.93 -10.16
C THR A 783 -17.71 -20.14 -11.41
N VAL A 784 -16.88 -20.10 -12.45
CA VAL A 784 -17.33 -19.71 -13.80
C VAL A 784 -18.29 -20.80 -14.30
N PRO A 785 -19.56 -20.48 -14.60
CA PRO A 785 -20.52 -21.50 -14.94
C PRO A 785 -20.15 -22.25 -16.22
N GLU A 786 -20.44 -23.56 -16.21
CA GLU A 786 -20.02 -24.52 -17.25
C GLU A 786 -20.44 -24.09 -18.66
N ARG A 787 -21.65 -23.54 -18.80
CA ARG A 787 -22.17 -23.08 -20.11
C ARG A 787 -21.28 -21.98 -20.69
N GLU A 788 -20.93 -20.97 -19.90
CA GLU A 788 -20.11 -19.85 -20.32
C GLU A 788 -18.67 -20.30 -20.60
N ARG A 789 -18.12 -21.25 -19.83
CA ARG A 789 -16.84 -21.91 -20.15
C ARG A 789 -16.89 -22.63 -21.50
N GLN A 790 -17.95 -23.41 -21.76
CA GLN A 790 -18.15 -24.09 -23.05
C GLN A 790 -18.25 -23.11 -24.22
N LEU A 791 -18.91 -21.96 -24.04
CA LEU A 791 -18.99 -20.92 -25.07
C LEU A 791 -17.60 -20.33 -25.38
N LEU A 792 -16.78 -20.05 -24.36
CA LEU A 792 -15.41 -19.60 -24.55
C LEU A 792 -14.56 -20.69 -25.25
N HIS A 793 -14.68 -21.95 -24.83
CA HIS A 793 -13.98 -23.06 -25.46
C HIS A 793 -14.35 -23.22 -26.94
N ALA A 794 -15.64 -23.09 -27.27
CA ALA A 794 -16.11 -23.10 -28.65
C ALA A 794 -15.58 -21.90 -29.46
N ALA A 795 -15.54 -20.70 -28.85
CA ALA A 795 -14.99 -19.51 -29.48
C ALA A 795 -13.49 -19.64 -29.77
N LEU A 796 -12.73 -20.23 -28.83
CA LEU A 796 -11.31 -20.58 -28.98
C LEU A 796 -11.12 -21.60 -30.10
N ALA A 797 -11.85 -22.73 -30.08
CA ALA A 797 -11.77 -23.76 -31.11
C ALA A 797 -12.12 -23.25 -32.52
N ALA A 798 -13.01 -22.26 -32.62
CA ALA A 798 -13.42 -21.68 -33.90
C ALA A 798 -12.39 -20.70 -34.50
N ARG A 799 -11.51 -20.10 -33.68
CA ARG A 799 -10.66 -18.96 -34.09
C ARG A 799 -9.17 -19.21 -33.94
N ILE A 800 -8.79 -20.05 -32.98
CA ILE A 800 -7.40 -20.39 -32.66
C ILE A 800 -7.10 -21.80 -33.18
N PRO A 801 -6.06 -22.00 -33.99
CA PRO A 801 -5.65 -23.32 -34.50
C PRO A 801 -5.31 -24.35 -33.42
N SER A 802 -4.60 -23.94 -32.36
CA SER A 802 -4.16 -24.82 -31.27
C SER A 802 -4.56 -24.27 -29.89
N PRO A 803 -5.85 -24.27 -29.55
CA PRO A 803 -6.30 -23.87 -28.23
C PRO A 803 -6.10 -25.01 -27.23
N LYS A 804 -5.57 -24.68 -26.07
CA LYS A 804 -5.42 -25.59 -24.95
C LYS A 804 -6.17 -25.06 -23.74
N ILE A 805 -6.91 -25.95 -23.10
CA ILE A 805 -7.62 -25.67 -21.85
C ILE A 805 -6.97 -26.55 -20.79
N VAL A 806 -6.66 -25.96 -19.65
CA VAL A 806 -6.06 -26.63 -18.50
C VAL A 806 -6.89 -26.38 -17.26
N ASP A 807 -6.86 -27.35 -16.36
CA ASP A 807 -7.74 -27.36 -15.19
C ASP A 807 -7.07 -26.83 -13.92
N ASP A 808 -5.73 -26.66 -13.92
CA ASP A 808 -4.97 -26.29 -12.72
C ASP A 808 -3.61 -25.65 -13.07
N TRP A 809 -2.91 -25.12 -12.06
CA TRP A 809 -1.63 -24.43 -12.25
C TRP A 809 -0.48 -25.35 -12.67
N ASN A 810 -0.51 -26.63 -12.32
CA ASN A 810 0.55 -27.56 -12.71
C ASN A 810 0.47 -27.85 -14.21
N GLN A 811 -0.75 -28.09 -14.72
CA GLN A 811 -0.99 -28.20 -16.15
C GLN A 811 -0.68 -26.89 -16.89
N TRP A 812 -1.04 -25.75 -16.29
CA TRP A 812 -0.70 -24.44 -16.83
C TRP A 812 0.81 -24.28 -17.03
N GLU A 813 1.61 -24.53 -16.00
CA GLU A 813 3.07 -24.39 -16.05
C GLU A 813 3.69 -25.32 -17.10
N ILE A 814 3.23 -26.57 -17.16
CA ILE A 814 3.69 -27.55 -18.17
C ILE A 814 3.41 -27.04 -19.58
N GLU A 815 2.18 -26.58 -19.84
CA GLU A 815 1.77 -26.15 -21.19
C GLU A 815 2.47 -24.85 -21.61
N VAL A 816 2.67 -23.89 -20.68
CA VAL A 816 3.43 -22.67 -20.95
C VAL A 816 4.90 -22.99 -21.26
N ALA A 817 5.52 -23.87 -20.47
CA ALA A 817 6.91 -24.28 -20.66
C ALA A 817 7.14 -25.04 -21.97
N GLN A 818 6.20 -25.91 -22.37
CA GLN A 818 6.34 -26.74 -23.56
C GLN A 818 5.99 -26.01 -24.86
N HIS A 819 4.98 -25.15 -24.84
CA HIS A 819 4.38 -24.61 -26.07
C HIS A 819 4.49 -23.09 -26.21
N SER A 820 4.79 -22.37 -25.12
CA SER A 820 4.96 -20.91 -25.08
C SER A 820 3.90 -20.14 -25.89
N PRO A 821 2.60 -20.36 -25.62
CA PRO A 821 1.50 -19.82 -26.41
C PRO A 821 1.51 -18.28 -26.44
N PRO A 822 1.13 -17.64 -27.57
CA PRO A 822 1.11 -16.19 -27.71
C PRO A 822 -0.08 -15.48 -27.03
N LEU A 823 -1.11 -16.24 -26.63
CA LEU A 823 -2.28 -15.74 -25.91
C LEU A 823 -2.53 -16.59 -24.66
N LEU A 824 -2.53 -15.94 -23.49
CA LEU A 824 -2.84 -16.54 -22.20
C LEU A 824 -4.17 -15.95 -21.69
N ILE A 825 -5.11 -16.80 -21.30
CA ILE A 825 -6.43 -16.40 -20.79
C ILE A 825 -6.62 -17.02 -19.41
N LEU A 826 -6.67 -16.18 -18.37
CA LEU A 826 -6.95 -16.60 -17.00
C LEU A 826 -8.28 -16.00 -16.55
N LEU A 827 -9.28 -16.85 -16.33
CA LEU A 827 -10.50 -16.50 -15.62
C LEU A 827 -10.32 -16.86 -14.15
N ALA A 828 -9.44 -16.14 -13.47
CA ALA A 828 -9.01 -16.46 -12.11
C ALA A 828 -9.91 -15.81 -11.05
N HIS A 829 -10.05 -16.45 -9.90
CA HIS A 829 -10.46 -15.76 -8.69
C HIS A 829 -9.23 -15.10 -8.06
N HIS A 830 -9.43 -13.91 -7.50
CA HIS A 830 -8.40 -13.18 -6.77
C HIS A 830 -9.01 -12.85 -5.41
N ASP A 831 -8.34 -13.31 -4.37
CA ASP A 831 -8.73 -13.09 -2.98
C ASP A 831 -7.49 -13.02 -2.09
N LEU A 832 -7.73 -12.79 -0.81
CA LEU A 832 -6.72 -12.85 0.23
C LEU A 832 -6.88 -14.13 1.07
N ASP A 833 -5.77 -14.81 1.34
CA ASP A 833 -5.71 -15.77 2.44
C ASP A 833 -4.61 -15.37 3.43
N ALA A 834 -4.97 -15.30 4.71
CA ALA A 834 -4.08 -14.83 5.79
C ALA A 834 -3.35 -13.49 5.53
N GLY A 835 -3.91 -12.62 4.67
CA GLY A 835 -3.26 -11.37 4.25
C GLY A 835 -2.22 -11.54 3.14
N LEU A 836 -2.25 -12.63 2.38
CA LEU A 836 -1.51 -12.83 1.14
C LEU A 836 -2.48 -12.94 -0.02
N ASP A 837 -2.17 -12.21 -1.09
CA ASP A 837 -2.90 -12.25 -2.34
C ASP A 837 -2.59 -13.53 -3.14
N TYR A 838 -3.64 -14.20 -3.62
CA TYR A 838 -3.52 -15.37 -4.47
C TYR A 838 -4.42 -15.30 -5.70
N LEU A 839 -3.97 -15.97 -6.76
CA LEU A 839 -4.79 -16.28 -7.93
C LEU A 839 -5.22 -17.74 -7.88
N GLU A 840 -6.52 -17.96 -7.99
CA GLU A 840 -7.11 -19.29 -8.02
C GLU A 840 -7.69 -19.63 -9.40
N ILE A 841 -7.33 -20.82 -9.89
CA ILE A 841 -7.92 -21.49 -11.05
C ILE A 841 -8.25 -22.94 -10.70
N GLY A 842 -9.12 -23.56 -11.49
CA GLY A 842 -9.46 -24.96 -11.35
C GLY A 842 -10.67 -25.25 -10.48
N ASP A 843 -10.94 -26.54 -10.32
CA ASP A 843 -12.08 -27.07 -9.58
C ASP A 843 -11.74 -27.37 -8.13
N GLU A 844 -12.64 -27.03 -7.20
CA GLU A 844 -12.46 -27.22 -5.74
C GLU A 844 -12.07 -28.65 -5.32
N SER A 845 -12.28 -29.65 -6.17
CA SER A 845 -11.81 -31.03 -5.95
C SER A 845 -10.28 -31.22 -6.05
N PHE A 846 -9.54 -30.26 -6.62
CA PHE A 846 -8.08 -30.29 -6.63
C PHE A 846 -7.49 -29.74 -5.32
N GLU A 847 -6.29 -30.21 -4.98
CA GLU A 847 -5.51 -29.73 -3.83
C GLU A 847 -5.18 -28.24 -3.97
N GLU A 848 -5.04 -27.54 -2.84
CA GLU A 848 -4.85 -26.09 -2.79
C GLU A 848 -3.62 -25.63 -3.56
N ASP A 849 -2.50 -26.34 -3.43
CA ASP A 849 -1.25 -26.11 -4.15
C ASP A 849 -1.36 -26.29 -5.67
N ARG A 850 -2.43 -26.92 -6.17
CA ARG A 850 -2.72 -27.02 -7.62
C ARG A 850 -3.63 -25.91 -8.09
N ARG A 851 -4.45 -25.34 -7.21
CA ARG A 851 -5.45 -24.32 -7.53
C ARG A 851 -4.97 -22.91 -7.27
N TRP A 852 -4.17 -22.72 -6.24
CA TRP A 852 -3.77 -21.41 -5.74
C TRP A 852 -2.33 -21.12 -6.13
N ARG A 853 -2.09 -19.91 -6.61
CA ARG A 853 -0.75 -19.33 -6.72
C ARG A 853 -0.75 -18.03 -5.96
N PHE A 854 -0.07 -18.04 -4.84
CA PHE A 854 0.20 -16.83 -4.08
C PHE A 854 1.13 -15.92 -4.88
N ARG A 855 1.02 -14.64 -4.64
CA ARG A 855 1.79 -13.64 -5.37
C ARG A 855 3.30 -13.87 -5.41
N PRO A 856 3.98 -14.28 -4.31
CA PRO A 856 5.41 -14.60 -4.36
C PRO A 856 5.76 -15.81 -5.24
N GLN A 857 4.79 -16.67 -5.54
CA GLN A 857 4.95 -17.82 -6.42
C GLN A 857 4.73 -17.48 -7.89
N LEU A 858 4.14 -16.31 -8.19
CA LEU A 858 4.00 -15.82 -9.56
C LEU A 858 5.37 -15.37 -10.06
N ASN A 859 5.81 -15.91 -11.20
CA ASN A 859 7.13 -15.65 -11.77
C ASN A 859 7.15 -15.90 -13.30
N GLU A 860 8.32 -15.72 -13.93
CA GLU A 860 8.48 -15.89 -15.38
C GLU A 860 8.10 -17.29 -15.90
N THR A 861 8.22 -18.34 -15.09
CA THR A 861 7.90 -19.72 -15.53
C THR A 861 6.44 -19.91 -15.87
N LEU A 862 5.56 -19.12 -15.24
CA LEU A 862 4.12 -19.19 -15.43
C LEU A 862 3.63 -18.33 -16.61
N ILE A 863 4.47 -17.43 -17.12
CA ILE A 863 4.07 -16.45 -18.15
C ILE A 863 4.90 -16.59 -19.43
N ASN A 864 6.23 -16.54 -19.33
CA ASN A 864 7.14 -16.56 -20.47
C ASN A 864 8.50 -17.20 -20.11
N PRO A 865 8.55 -18.52 -19.82
CA PRO A 865 9.75 -19.23 -19.37
C PRO A 865 10.90 -19.24 -20.38
N ALA A 866 10.59 -19.13 -21.67
CA ALA A 866 11.55 -19.19 -22.78
C ALA A 866 12.01 -17.79 -23.26
N PRO A 867 11.94 -16.78 -22.38
CA PRO A 867 11.80 -15.34 -22.66
C PRO A 867 11.56 -14.99 -24.14
N ILE A 868 10.48 -15.53 -24.72
CA ILE A 868 10.17 -15.32 -26.13
C ILE A 868 9.73 -13.88 -26.32
N ASP A 869 10.18 -13.29 -27.41
CA ASP A 869 9.94 -11.91 -27.72
C ASP A 869 9.44 -11.75 -29.18
N PRO A 870 8.29 -11.11 -29.43
CA PRO A 870 7.33 -10.58 -28.45
C PRO A 870 6.75 -11.65 -27.51
N GLY A 871 6.66 -11.31 -26.22
CA GLY A 871 6.00 -12.12 -25.20
C GLY A 871 4.49 -12.30 -25.43
N PRO A 872 3.81 -13.12 -24.63
CA PRO A 872 2.37 -13.36 -24.78
C PRO A 872 1.53 -12.12 -24.43
N ILE A 873 0.30 -12.08 -24.95
CA ILE A 873 -0.78 -11.24 -24.41
C ILE A 873 -1.43 -12.02 -23.27
N VAL A 874 -1.64 -11.39 -22.12
CA VAL A 874 -2.35 -12.01 -21.00
C VAL A 874 -3.69 -11.32 -20.76
N LEU A 875 -4.77 -12.09 -20.80
CA LEU A 875 -6.09 -11.66 -20.34
C LEU A 875 -6.26 -12.15 -18.89
N LEU A 876 -6.00 -11.28 -17.92
CA LEU A 876 -6.11 -11.58 -16.50
C LEU A 876 -7.47 -11.10 -15.99
N LEU A 877 -8.49 -11.95 -16.13
CA LEU A 877 -9.89 -11.61 -15.88
C LEU A 877 -10.35 -12.19 -14.55
N GLY A 878 -9.97 -11.52 -13.46
CA GLY A 878 -10.42 -11.81 -12.10
C GLY A 878 -11.00 -10.59 -11.39
N CYS A 879 -11.33 -10.71 -10.10
CA CYS A 879 -11.77 -9.56 -9.30
C CYS A 879 -10.60 -8.63 -9.00
N GLU A 880 -10.73 -7.33 -9.31
CA GLU A 880 -9.79 -6.28 -8.86
C GLU A 880 -8.29 -6.60 -9.15
N THR A 881 -7.99 -7.25 -10.28
CA THR A 881 -6.63 -7.70 -10.63
C THR A 881 -5.64 -6.55 -10.88
N GLU A 882 -6.16 -5.34 -11.08
CA GLU A 882 -5.39 -4.10 -11.24
C GLU A 882 -5.27 -3.25 -9.97
N LYS A 883 -5.88 -3.69 -8.86
CA LYS A 883 -5.89 -2.93 -7.61
C LYS A 883 -4.85 -3.51 -6.65
N LYS A 884 -4.05 -2.65 -6.01
CA LYS A 884 -3.32 -3.05 -4.80
C LYS A 884 -4.33 -3.37 -3.71
N VAL A 885 -4.29 -4.58 -3.16
CA VAL A 885 -5.07 -4.89 -1.97
C VAL A 885 -4.41 -4.16 -0.80
N ALA A 886 -5.14 -3.22 -0.20
CA ALA A 886 -4.62 -2.24 0.77
C ALA A 886 -4.08 -2.85 2.09
N GLU A 887 -4.11 -4.17 2.24
CA GLU A 887 -3.64 -4.88 3.43
C GLU A 887 -2.20 -5.42 3.30
N THR A 888 -1.61 -5.45 2.09
CA THR A 888 -0.32 -6.14 1.83
C THR A 888 0.76 -5.27 1.19
N GLY A 889 0.41 -4.15 0.55
CA GLY A 889 1.37 -3.19 -0.03
C GLY A 889 2.03 -3.63 -1.37
N TYR A 890 1.83 -4.86 -1.82
CA TYR A 890 2.38 -5.38 -3.08
C TYR A 890 1.67 -4.77 -4.32
N GLY A 891 2.40 -4.53 -5.44
CA GLY A 891 2.00 -3.95 -6.76
C GLY A 891 0.60 -4.27 -7.34
N SER A 892 0.30 -3.87 -8.58
CA SER A 892 -0.78 -4.53 -9.37
C SER A 892 -0.33 -5.95 -9.80
N LEU A 893 -1.20 -6.97 -9.76
CA LEU A 893 -0.88 -8.32 -10.29
C LEU A 893 -0.62 -8.27 -11.80
N ALA A 894 -1.38 -7.43 -12.51
CA ALA A 894 -1.21 -7.24 -13.94
C ALA A 894 0.11 -6.51 -14.27
N ALA A 895 0.56 -5.57 -13.42
CA ALA A 895 1.89 -4.97 -13.53
C ALA A 895 2.99 -6.01 -13.35
N GLN A 896 2.85 -6.91 -12.37
CA GLN A 896 3.82 -7.98 -12.14
C GLN A 896 3.92 -8.96 -13.33
N PHE A 897 2.80 -9.26 -13.99
CA PHE A 897 2.81 -10.10 -15.21
C PHE A 897 3.54 -9.41 -16.36
N LYS A 898 3.56 -8.07 -16.39
CA LYS A 898 4.36 -7.29 -17.32
C LYS A 898 5.86 -7.48 -17.06
N ASP A 899 6.27 -7.50 -15.79
CA ASP A 899 7.65 -7.80 -15.39
C ASP A 899 8.08 -9.21 -15.79
N PHE A 900 7.14 -10.15 -15.85
CA PHE A 900 7.35 -11.52 -16.35
C PHE A 900 7.33 -11.64 -17.87
N HIS A 901 7.72 -10.57 -18.58
CA HIS A 901 7.87 -10.51 -20.02
C HIS A 901 6.59 -10.76 -20.84
N ALA A 902 5.41 -10.37 -20.32
CA ALA A 902 4.20 -10.28 -21.13
C ALA A 902 4.27 -9.05 -22.07
N SER A 903 3.90 -9.19 -23.33
CA SER A 903 3.83 -8.04 -24.26
C SER A 903 2.76 -7.03 -23.84
N LEU A 904 1.65 -7.53 -23.29
CA LEU A 904 0.55 -6.70 -22.78
C LEU A 904 -0.28 -7.52 -21.80
N VAL A 905 -0.78 -6.86 -20.76
CA VAL A 905 -1.71 -7.47 -19.80
C VAL A 905 -3.01 -6.67 -19.79
N LEU A 906 -4.14 -7.36 -19.94
CA LEU A 906 -5.46 -6.79 -19.77
C LEU A 906 -6.01 -7.24 -18.41
N GLY A 907 -6.12 -6.31 -17.47
CA GLY A 907 -6.65 -6.51 -16.13
C GLY A 907 -7.95 -5.74 -15.88
N THR A 908 -8.39 -5.78 -14.62
CA THR A 908 -9.72 -5.36 -14.19
C THR A 908 -9.62 -4.52 -12.90
N THR A 909 -10.23 -3.32 -12.89
CA THR A 909 -10.18 -2.43 -11.71
C THR A 909 -11.31 -2.68 -10.71
N ALA A 910 -12.36 -3.40 -11.13
CA ALA A 910 -13.52 -3.73 -10.32
C ALA A 910 -13.69 -5.25 -10.17
N LYS A 911 -14.56 -5.67 -9.24
CA LYS A 911 -15.01 -7.06 -9.14
C LYS A 911 -15.77 -7.45 -10.42
N ILE A 912 -15.54 -8.68 -10.90
CA ILE A 912 -16.22 -9.23 -12.06
C ILE A 912 -16.96 -10.50 -11.64
N LEU A 913 -18.17 -10.69 -12.17
CA LEU A 913 -18.91 -11.92 -12.00
C LEU A 913 -18.28 -13.02 -12.86
N GLY A 914 -18.03 -14.22 -12.31
CA GLY A 914 -17.40 -15.33 -13.05
C GLY A 914 -18.06 -15.60 -14.41
N ARG A 915 -19.41 -15.57 -14.48
CA ARG A 915 -20.18 -15.68 -15.73
C ARG A 915 -19.82 -14.65 -16.82
N HIS A 916 -19.38 -13.45 -16.43
CA HIS A 916 -18.97 -12.39 -17.36
C HIS A 916 -17.53 -12.51 -17.80
N ALA A 917 -16.65 -13.12 -17.00
CA ALA A 917 -15.24 -13.27 -17.35
C ALA A 917 -15.08 -14.06 -18.66
N ALA A 918 -15.83 -15.16 -18.82
CA ALA A 918 -15.81 -15.98 -20.03
C ALA A 918 -16.43 -15.28 -21.26
N VAL A 919 -17.57 -14.59 -21.09
CA VAL A 919 -18.21 -13.82 -22.18
C VAL A 919 -17.28 -12.71 -22.66
N LEU A 920 -16.68 -11.97 -21.72
CA LEU A 920 -15.71 -10.93 -21.99
C LEU A 920 -14.50 -11.48 -22.77
N ALA A 921 -13.93 -12.61 -22.33
CA ALA A 921 -12.84 -13.27 -23.03
C ALA A 921 -13.22 -13.69 -24.46
N ALA A 922 -14.43 -14.20 -24.66
CA ALA A 922 -14.91 -14.62 -25.97
C ALA A 922 -15.09 -13.44 -26.94
N GLU A 923 -15.63 -12.32 -26.45
CA GLU A 923 -15.77 -11.06 -27.21
C GLU A 923 -14.40 -10.45 -27.53
N LEU A 924 -13.50 -10.40 -26.55
CA LEU A 924 -12.11 -9.98 -26.75
C LEU A 924 -11.44 -10.81 -27.85
N LEU A 925 -11.57 -12.13 -27.79
CA LEU A 925 -11.03 -13.04 -28.79
C LEU A 925 -11.65 -12.80 -30.17
N ALA A 926 -12.98 -12.61 -30.25
CA ALA A 926 -13.67 -12.34 -31.50
C ALA A 926 -13.14 -11.06 -32.15
N GLU A 927 -12.98 -10.00 -31.36
CA GLU A 927 -12.45 -8.72 -31.82
C GLU A 927 -11.00 -8.85 -32.26
N LEU A 928 -10.12 -9.38 -31.42
CA LEU A 928 -8.70 -9.57 -31.71
C LEU A 928 -8.48 -10.42 -32.97
N SER A 929 -9.36 -11.38 -33.23
CA SER A 929 -9.32 -12.24 -34.43
C SER A 929 -9.93 -11.61 -35.68
N SER A 930 -10.77 -10.59 -35.52
CA SER A 930 -11.49 -9.90 -36.61
C SER A 930 -10.74 -8.68 -37.17
N VAL A 931 -9.64 -8.29 -36.54
CA VAL A 931 -8.85 -7.14 -36.96
C VAL A 931 -8.10 -7.44 -38.26
N ASP A 932 -8.69 -7.06 -39.38
CA ASP A 932 -8.08 -7.15 -40.72
C ASP A 932 -7.34 -5.86 -41.13
N THR A 933 -7.41 -4.80 -40.31
CA THR A 933 -6.75 -3.52 -40.61
C THR A 933 -5.24 -3.62 -40.41
N PRO A 934 -4.41 -3.39 -41.47
CA PRO A 934 -2.96 -3.61 -41.44
C PRO A 934 -2.15 -2.82 -40.40
N ASP A 935 -2.75 -1.75 -39.85
CA ASP A 935 -2.13 -0.82 -38.89
C ASP A 935 -2.89 -0.74 -37.56
N ALA A 936 -3.83 -1.66 -37.29
CA ALA A 936 -4.52 -1.64 -36.01
C ALA A 936 -3.59 -2.06 -34.87
N ASP A 937 -3.41 -1.12 -33.96
CA ASP A 937 -2.76 -1.32 -32.69
C ASP A 937 -3.75 -1.82 -31.63
N PHE A 938 -3.20 -2.45 -30.58
CA PHE A 938 -3.99 -3.02 -29.49
C PHE A 938 -4.88 -1.97 -28.81
N GLY A 939 -4.40 -0.75 -28.59
CA GLY A 939 -5.19 0.32 -27.96
C GLY A 939 -6.47 0.66 -28.73
N THR A 940 -6.36 0.74 -30.06
CA THR A 940 -7.49 0.97 -30.95
C THR A 940 -8.48 -0.20 -30.91
N ALA A 941 -7.97 -1.43 -30.88
CA ALA A 941 -8.81 -2.62 -30.74
C ALA A 941 -9.53 -2.66 -29.40
N LEU A 942 -8.84 -2.41 -28.28
CA LEU A 942 -9.44 -2.39 -26.94
C LEU A 942 -10.56 -1.35 -26.83
N ARG A 943 -10.38 -0.17 -27.42
CA ARG A 943 -11.45 0.83 -27.48
C ARG A 943 -12.69 0.32 -28.22
N ARG A 944 -12.52 -0.36 -29.37
CA ARG A 944 -13.63 -0.97 -30.11
C ARG A 944 -14.32 -2.06 -29.29
N ILE A 945 -13.53 -2.91 -28.62
CA ILE A 945 -14.01 -3.96 -27.72
C ILE A 945 -14.89 -3.36 -26.62
N ARG A 946 -14.39 -2.36 -25.88
CA ARG A 946 -15.16 -1.70 -24.81
C ARG A 946 -16.50 -1.17 -25.31
N ARG A 947 -16.52 -0.56 -26.50
CA ARG A 947 -17.76 -0.05 -27.08
C ARG A 947 -18.73 -1.18 -27.45
N ARG A 948 -18.25 -2.26 -28.07
CA ARG A 948 -19.06 -3.42 -28.44
C ARG A 948 -19.64 -4.12 -27.21
N LEU A 949 -18.82 -4.34 -26.19
CA LEU A 949 -19.26 -4.88 -24.90
C LEU A 949 -20.37 -4.02 -24.28
N LEU A 950 -20.18 -2.69 -24.23
CA LEU A 950 -21.20 -1.79 -23.73
C LEU A 950 -22.46 -1.81 -24.61
N ALA A 951 -22.33 -1.94 -25.93
CA ALA A 951 -23.46 -2.03 -26.85
C ALA A 951 -24.29 -3.31 -26.64
N HIS A 952 -23.67 -4.39 -26.19
CA HIS A 952 -24.30 -5.65 -25.76
C HIS A 952 -24.66 -5.66 -24.26
N GLY A 953 -24.60 -4.50 -23.61
CA GLY A 953 -25.01 -4.31 -22.23
C GLY A 953 -24.17 -5.09 -21.21
N VAL A 954 -22.86 -5.17 -21.44
CA VAL A 954 -21.86 -5.60 -20.47
C VAL A 954 -21.23 -4.35 -19.85
N LEU A 955 -21.64 -3.96 -18.64
CA LEU A 955 -21.16 -2.72 -18.03
C LEU A 955 -19.69 -2.82 -17.61
N MET A 956 -19.17 -4.04 -17.43
CA MET A 956 -17.76 -4.30 -17.10
C MET A 956 -16.77 -3.71 -18.13
N ALA A 957 -17.24 -3.30 -19.31
CA ALA A 957 -16.44 -2.57 -20.29
C ALA A 957 -15.72 -1.33 -19.72
N PHE A 958 -16.26 -0.69 -18.68
CA PHE A 958 -15.62 0.45 -18.03
C PHE A 958 -14.49 0.07 -17.06
N ALA A 959 -14.42 -1.18 -16.60
CA ALA A 959 -13.43 -1.65 -15.62
C ALA A 959 -12.18 -2.29 -16.26
N LEU A 960 -12.16 -2.46 -17.59
CA LEU A 960 -11.03 -3.03 -18.30
C LEU A 960 -9.89 -2.03 -18.35
N VAL A 961 -8.67 -2.45 -18.02
CA VAL A 961 -7.45 -1.63 -18.12
C VAL A 961 -6.35 -2.45 -18.79
N ALA A 962 -5.57 -1.82 -19.66
CA ALA A 962 -4.43 -2.45 -20.31
C ALA A 962 -3.13 -1.85 -19.79
N ILE A 963 -2.22 -2.73 -19.34
CA ILE A 963 -0.86 -2.39 -18.94
C ILE A 963 0.11 -2.77 -20.06
N GLY A 964 0.96 -1.82 -20.42
CA GLY A 964 1.96 -1.93 -21.48
C GLY A 964 1.69 -1.01 -22.66
N ASP A 965 2.48 -1.17 -23.71
CA ASP A 965 2.43 -0.28 -24.87
C ASP A 965 1.25 -0.62 -25.80
N ALA A 966 0.31 0.29 -25.91
CA ALA A 966 -0.87 0.11 -26.74
C ALA A 966 -0.56 0.11 -28.25
N ASP A 967 0.66 0.47 -28.67
CA ASP A 967 1.11 0.49 -30.08
C ASP A 967 1.51 -0.89 -30.63
N TRP A 968 1.43 -1.96 -29.83
CA TRP A 968 1.59 -3.33 -30.32
C TRP A 968 0.65 -3.59 -31.51
N ARG A 969 1.23 -3.92 -32.68
CA ARG A 969 0.43 -4.23 -33.87
C ARG A 969 -0.16 -5.63 -33.72
N LEU A 970 -1.45 -5.74 -33.98
CA LEU A 970 -2.11 -7.04 -34.01
C LEU A 970 -1.62 -7.85 -35.22
N PRO A 971 -1.45 -9.17 -35.08
CA PRO A 971 -0.98 -10.00 -36.19
C PRO A 971 -1.99 -9.97 -37.33
N ARG A 972 -1.51 -9.86 -38.57
CA ARG A 972 -2.40 -10.04 -39.74
C ARG A 972 -2.96 -11.45 -39.70
N ARG A 973 -4.27 -11.57 -39.93
CA ARG A 973 -4.90 -12.88 -40.14
C ARG A 973 -4.15 -13.58 -41.29
N ARG A 974 -3.60 -14.77 -41.04
CA ARG A 974 -3.16 -15.63 -42.15
C ARG A 974 -4.42 -15.93 -42.96
N ASP A 975 -4.41 -15.59 -44.24
CA ASP A 975 -5.48 -15.98 -45.17
C ASP A 975 -5.71 -17.48 -44.99
N ALA A 976 -6.88 -17.85 -44.47
CA ALA A 976 -7.29 -19.23 -44.45
C ALA A 976 -7.26 -19.73 -45.90
N PRO A 977 -6.63 -20.88 -46.21
CA PRO A 977 -6.66 -21.41 -47.56
C PRO A 977 -8.12 -21.55 -48.01
N PRO A 978 -8.47 -21.14 -49.24
CA PRO A 978 -9.84 -21.10 -49.69
C PRO A 978 -10.46 -22.49 -49.53
N ALA A 979 -11.60 -22.55 -48.83
CA ALA A 979 -12.34 -23.78 -48.59
C ALA A 979 -12.48 -24.54 -49.92
N HIS A 980 -11.91 -25.74 -49.99
CA HIS A 980 -12.03 -26.60 -51.16
C HIS A 980 -13.51 -26.78 -51.47
N ALA A 981 -13.93 -26.25 -52.62
CA ALA A 981 -15.26 -26.47 -53.16
C ALA A 981 -15.51 -27.99 -53.25
N PRO A 982 -16.69 -28.47 -52.82
CA PRO A 982 -17.00 -29.89 -52.89
C PRO A 982 -16.96 -30.34 -54.35
N ARG A 983 -16.15 -31.37 -54.63
CA ARG A 983 -16.10 -32.02 -55.94
C ARG A 983 -17.52 -32.43 -56.33
N SER A 984 -18.05 -31.78 -57.35
CA SER A 984 -19.28 -32.15 -58.03
C SER A 984 -19.15 -33.57 -58.57
N ALA A 985 -19.87 -34.51 -57.94
CA ALA A 985 -20.20 -35.77 -58.57
C ALA A 985 -21.14 -35.48 -59.76
N THR A 986 -20.75 -35.92 -60.94
CA THR A 986 -21.62 -36.04 -62.12
C THR A 986 -21.22 -37.33 -62.85
N PRO A 987 -22.17 -37.95 -63.57
CA PRO A 987 -22.78 -39.25 -63.28
C PRO A 987 -21.91 -40.46 -63.59
#